data_AF-A0A6P6BLE4-F1
#
_entry.id   AF-A0A6P6BLE4-F1
#
_cell.length_a   1.000
_cell.length_b   1.000
_cell.length_c   1.000
_cell.angle_alpha   90.00
_cell.angle_beta   90.00
_cell.angle_gamma   90.00
#
_symmetry.space_group_name_H-M   'P 1'
#
loop_
_entity.id
_entity.type
_entity.pdbx_description
1 polymer ?
#
loop_
_entity_poly.entity_id
_entity_poly.type
_entity_poly.pdbx_seq_one_letter_code
_entity_poly.pdbx_strand_id
1 'polypeptide(L)'
;MLCWGNASFGQLGLGGIDEEIVLEPRKSDFFINKKVRDVGCGLRHTVFVLDDGTVYTCGCNDLGQLGHEKSRKKPEQVVALDAQNIVAVSCGEAHTLALNDKGQVYAWGLDSDGQLGLLGSEECIRVPSCLPKIMSIDTLVRTCSGLSFGRIRSGGSIRNIKSLSDIQIVQVACGYYHSLALSKASEVFCWGQNKYGQLGLGIDYKKQTSPQLIKSLLGIPFMQIAAGGAHSFVLTLSGAIFGWGRNKFGQLGLNDENDRYVPNLLKSLRTQKIVYICCGEDHTAALTKEGGVFTFGAGGYGQLGHNSTSHEINPRKVFELMGSIVTQIACGRQHTSAFVPSSGRIYSFGLGGNGQLGTGSTSNRKSPFTVKGNWFPYNGQCPPDIDSEEYFCVKRIFSGGDQSFSHYSNPQNCGPPDDFRCPDPSRQIWTVNEALIQKWLSYPSGRVPVEIANEIDGTFSSSGCLNGSFLAVSNDDHYRTGTRFSGVDMNAARLLFHKLIQPDHPQISQQVNEKTGQIIQYDKFYIHEVQELIDIRNDYINWVQQQAYGMLADIPVTICTYPFVFDAQAKTTLLQTDAVLQMQMAIDQAHRQNVSSLFLPVIESVNPCLILVVRRENIVGDAMEVLRKTKNIDYKKPLKVIFVGEDAVDAGGVRKEFFLLIMRELLDPKYGMFRYYEDSRLIWFSDKTFEDSDLFHLIGVICGLAIYNFTIVDLHFPLALYKKLLKKKPSLDDLKELMPDVGRSMQQLLDYPEDDVEETFCLNFTITVENFGATEVKELVLNGADTAVNKQNRHEFVDAYVDYIFNKSVASLFDAFHAGFHKVCGGKVLQLFQPNELQAMVIGNTNYDWKELEKNTEYKGEYWAEHPTIKIFWEVFHELPLEKKKQFLLFLTGSDRIPILGMKSLKLVIQSTGGGEEYLPVSHTCFNLLDLPKYTEKETLRSKLIQAIDHNEGFSLI
;
A
#
# COMPACT_ATOMS: atom_id res chain seq x y z
N MET A 1 -9.39 20.95 -39.02
CA MET A 1 -9.69 21.65 -37.75
C MET A 1 -10.06 23.11 -38.06
N LEU A 2 -11.05 23.66 -37.35
CA LEU A 2 -11.41 25.07 -37.38
C LEU A 2 -10.88 25.78 -36.12
N CYS A 3 -10.46 27.03 -36.27
CA CYS A 3 -9.85 27.83 -35.20
C CYS A 3 -10.24 29.30 -35.31
N TRP A 4 -10.45 29.96 -34.17
CA TRP A 4 -10.81 31.38 -34.08
C TRP A 4 -10.40 31.95 -32.71
N GLY A 5 -10.34 33.26 -32.60
CA GLY A 5 -9.89 33.97 -31.40
C GLY A 5 -8.59 34.75 -31.61
N ASN A 6 -7.82 34.90 -30.53
CA ASN A 6 -6.58 35.67 -30.53
C ASN A 6 -5.47 34.95 -31.31
N ALA A 7 -4.87 35.62 -32.28
CA ALA A 7 -3.78 35.12 -33.11
C ALA A 7 -2.45 35.88 -32.92
N SER A 8 -2.40 36.87 -32.02
CA SER A 8 -1.27 37.79 -31.87
C SER A 8 0.08 37.11 -31.66
N PHE A 9 0.12 36.00 -30.90
CA PHE A 9 1.34 35.22 -30.65
C PHE A 9 1.45 33.99 -31.56
N GLY A 10 0.50 33.78 -32.46
CA GLY A 10 0.43 32.59 -33.31
C GLY A 10 -0.24 31.39 -32.65
N GLN A 11 -0.93 31.56 -31.53
CA GLN A 11 -1.53 30.47 -30.75
C GLN A 11 -2.68 29.73 -31.47
N LEU A 12 -3.20 30.26 -32.58
CA LEU A 12 -4.16 29.54 -33.44
C LEU A 12 -3.48 28.54 -34.40
N GLY A 13 -2.18 28.66 -34.63
CA GLY A 13 -1.45 27.77 -35.56
C GLY A 13 -1.82 27.93 -37.03
N LEU A 14 -2.43 29.05 -37.43
CA LEU A 14 -2.80 29.30 -38.84
C LEU A 14 -1.56 29.60 -39.71
N GLY A 15 -0.65 30.42 -39.19
CA GLY A 15 0.57 30.85 -39.88
C GLY A 15 0.35 31.76 -41.08
N GLY A 16 1.21 32.75 -41.26
CA GLY A 16 1.15 33.62 -42.44
C GLY A 16 -0.11 34.49 -42.55
N ILE A 17 -0.85 34.65 -41.45
CA ILE A 17 -1.94 35.62 -41.33
C ILE A 17 -1.39 36.90 -40.70
N ASP A 18 -1.80 38.05 -41.24
CA ASP A 18 -1.47 39.38 -40.71
C ASP A 18 -2.47 39.83 -39.63
N GLU A 19 -3.63 39.17 -39.59
CA GLU A 19 -4.68 39.45 -38.61
C GLU A 19 -4.28 38.97 -37.21
N GLU A 20 -4.38 39.87 -36.23
CA GLU A 20 -4.15 39.54 -34.82
C GLU A 20 -5.37 38.88 -34.15
N ILE A 21 -6.55 38.99 -34.78
CA ILE A 21 -7.82 38.48 -34.28
C ILE A 21 -8.58 37.80 -35.42
N VAL A 22 -9.02 36.56 -35.19
CA VAL A 22 -9.85 35.77 -36.10
C VAL A 22 -11.28 35.72 -35.53
N LEU A 23 -12.21 36.46 -36.14
CA LEU A 23 -13.57 36.66 -35.62
C LEU A 23 -14.55 35.52 -35.95
N GLU A 24 -14.19 34.65 -36.88
CA GLU A 24 -15.03 33.56 -37.40
C GLU A 24 -14.19 32.29 -37.55
N PRO A 25 -14.78 31.10 -37.36
CA PRO A 25 -14.05 29.84 -37.52
C PRO A 25 -13.33 29.75 -38.86
N ARG A 26 -12.00 29.63 -38.81
CA ARG A 26 -11.14 29.49 -39.99
C ARG A 26 -10.50 28.11 -40.04
N LYS A 27 -10.49 27.51 -41.22
CA LYS A 27 -9.82 26.23 -41.46
C LYS A 27 -8.31 26.39 -41.36
N SER A 28 -7.67 25.48 -40.65
CA SER A 28 -6.21 25.38 -40.60
C SER A 28 -5.73 24.31 -41.58
N ASP A 29 -4.92 24.73 -42.56
CA ASP A 29 -4.37 23.86 -43.60
C ASP A 29 -3.43 22.80 -43.02
N PHE A 30 -2.77 23.09 -41.90
CA PHE A 30 -1.85 22.17 -41.25
C PHE A 30 -2.52 20.84 -40.85
N PHE A 31 -3.80 20.89 -40.49
CA PHE A 31 -4.56 19.73 -40.02
C PHE A 31 -5.35 19.03 -41.14
N ILE A 32 -5.14 19.39 -42.41
CA ILE A 32 -5.71 18.63 -43.53
C ILE A 32 -5.12 17.21 -43.48
N ASN A 33 -6.00 16.20 -43.52
CA ASN A 33 -5.65 14.78 -43.40
C ASN A 33 -4.96 14.36 -42.08
N LYS A 34 -4.96 15.21 -41.05
CA LYS A 34 -4.48 14.86 -39.70
C LYS A 34 -5.65 14.76 -38.72
N LYS A 35 -5.69 13.68 -37.94
CA LYS A 35 -6.71 13.51 -36.90
C LYS A 35 -6.17 13.99 -35.55
N VAL A 36 -6.86 14.96 -34.95
CA VAL A 36 -6.50 15.51 -33.65
C VAL A 36 -7.24 14.78 -32.55
N ARG A 37 -6.49 14.27 -31.57
CA ARG A 37 -6.95 13.57 -30.37
C ARG A 37 -7.32 14.54 -29.26
N ASP A 38 -6.39 15.44 -28.90
CA ASP A 38 -6.55 16.37 -27.79
C ASP A 38 -5.89 17.72 -28.07
N VAL A 39 -6.36 18.78 -27.40
CA VAL A 39 -5.84 20.15 -27.55
C VAL A 39 -5.73 20.81 -26.17
N GLY A 40 -4.51 21.18 -25.80
CA GLY A 40 -4.21 21.97 -24.60
C GLY A 40 -4.04 23.45 -24.99
N CYS A 41 -4.81 24.33 -24.37
CA CYS A 41 -4.79 25.76 -24.67
C CYS A 41 -4.25 26.54 -23.46
N GLY A 42 -3.05 27.07 -23.57
CA GLY A 42 -2.49 28.01 -22.59
C GLY A 42 -2.90 29.45 -22.88
N LEU A 43 -2.33 30.41 -22.15
CA LEU A 43 -2.70 31.82 -22.34
C LEU A 43 -2.23 32.38 -23.69
N ARG A 44 -1.03 31.96 -24.14
CA ARG A 44 -0.38 32.45 -25.37
C ARG A 44 0.20 31.34 -26.25
N HIS A 45 -0.13 30.09 -25.95
CA HIS A 45 0.31 28.92 -26.72
C HIS A 45 -0.78 27.85 -26.77
N THR A 46 -0.64 26.96 -27.75
CA THR A 46 -1.53 25.83 -27.95
C THR A 46 -0.70 24.59 -28.26
N VAL A 47 -1.15 23.46 -27.72
CA VAL A 47 -0.53 22.14 -27.86
C VAL A 47 -1.57 21.21 -28.46
N PHE A 48 -1.20 20.50 -29.52
CA PHE A 48 -2.06 19.57 -30.24
C PHE A 48 -1.46 18.17 -30.14
N VAL A 49 -2.31 17.19 -29.85
CA VAL A 49 -1.96 15.77 -29.87
C VAL A 49 -2.71 15.12 -31.01
N LEU A 50 -2.01 14.39 -31.87
CA LEU A 50 -2.62 13.63 -32.96
C LEU A 50 -3.00 12.20 -32.52
N ASP A 51 -3.84 11.51 -33.31
CA ASP A 51 -4.25 10.12 -33.05
C ASP A 51 -3.08 9.11 -33.08
N ASP A 52 -1.92 9.47 -33.61
CA ASP A 52 -0.70 8.64 -33.57
C ASP A 52 0.16 8.90 -32.32
N GLY A 53 -0.25 9.84 -31.46
CA GLY A 53 0.47 10.21 -30.24
C GLY A 53 1.51 11.33 -30.42
N THR A 54 1.71 11.84 -31.64
CA THR A 54 2.64 12.94 -31.90
C THR A 54 2.13 14.27 -31.37
N VAL A 55 3.05 15.11 -30.89
CA VAL A 55 2.74 16.41 -30.26
C VAL A 55 3.25 17.55 -31.10
N TYR A 56 2.38 18.54 -31.34
CA TYR A 56 2.72 19.78 -32.02
C TYR A 56 2.37 20.99 -31.18
N THR A 57 3.17 22.04 -31.23
CA THR A 57 2.97 23.27 -30.45
C THR A 57 3.10 24.52 -31.31
N CYS A 58 2.38 25.57 -30.95
CA CYS A 58 2.52 26.90 -31.55
C CYS A 58 2.17 28.00 -30.56
N GLY A 59 2.66 29.20 -30.82
CA GLY A 59 2.41 30.40 -30.02
C GLY A 59 3.69 31.08 -29.53
N CYS A 60 3.57 31.71 -28.37
CA CYS A 60 4.67 32.31 -27.61
C CYS A 60 5.56 31.23 -26.97
N ASN A 61 6.87 31.47 -26.96
CA ASN A 61 7.86 30.60 -26.33
C ASN A 61 8.81 31.33 -25.36
N ASP A 62 8.41 32.49 -24.82
CA ASP A 62 9.29 33.34 -24.00
C ASP A 62 9.77 32.65 -22.71
N LEU A 63 9.07 31.61 -22.28
CA LEU A 63 9.33 30.83 -21.08
C LEU A 63 9.58 29.33 -21.39
N GLY A 64 9.75 28.98 -22.66
CA GLY A 64 10.02 27.61 -23.11
C GLY A 64 8.79 26.70 -23.20
N GLN A 65 7.57 27.26 -23.12
CA GLN A 65 6.31 26.51 -23.06
C GLN A 65 5.95 25.73 -24.33
N LEU A 66 6.67 25.91 -25.45
CA LEU A 66 6.46 25.11 -26.67
C LEU A 66 7.27 23.82 -26.70
N GLY A 67 8.28 23.67 -25.83
CA GLY A 67 9.15 22.48 -25.81
C GLY A 67 10.18 22.41 -26.94
N HIS A 68 10.33 23.51 -27.70
CA HIS A 68 11.36 23.72 -28.71
C HIS A 68 11.93 25.15 -28.60
N GLU A 69 12.91 25.53 -29.43
CA GLU A 69 13.73 26.73 -29.18
C GLU A 69 13.04 28.08 -29.43
N LYS A 70 12.11 28.15 -30.39
CA LYS A 70 11.60 29.43 -30.92
C LYS A 70 10.08 29.51 -30.89
N SER A 71 9.54 30.72 -30.78
CA SER A 71 8.11 30.98 -31.02
C SER A 71 7.73 30.60 -32.45
N ARG A 72 6.49 30.15 -32.63
CA ARG A 72 5.99 29.65 -33.91
C ARG A 72 4.55 30.05 -34.16
N LYS A 73 4.28 30.58 -35.36
CA LYS A 73 2.91 30.88 -35.81
C LYS A 73 2.23 29.69 -36.51
N LYS A 74 2.98 28.64 -36.83
CA LYS A 74 2.49 27.35 -37.37
C LYS A 74 2.84 26.23 -36.38
N PRO A 75 2.02 25.18 -36.25
CA PRO A 75 2.36 24.05 -35.39
C PRO A 75 3.68 23.41 -35.79
N GLU A 76 4.60 23.29 -34.83
CA GLU A 76 5.89 22.61 -34.98
C GLU A 76 5.92 21.38 -34.06
N GLN A 77 6.53 20.29 -34.53
CA GLN A 77 6.58 19.04 -33.78
C GLN A 77 7.53 19.15 -32.59
N VAL A 78 7.13 18.56 -31.48
CA VAL A 78 7.94 18.45 -30.26
C VAL A 78 8.75 17.15 -30.31
N VAL A 79 9.87 17.19 -31.03
CA VAL A 79 10.72 16.00 -31.34
C VAL A 79 11.19 15.25 -30.08
N ALA A 80 11.33 15.96 -28.95
CA ALA A 80 11.71 15.34 -27.68
C ALA A 80 10.68 14.32 -27.12
N LEU A 81 9.45 14.30 -27.67
CA LEU A 81 8.40 13.35 -27.29
C LEU A 81 8.18 12.24 -28.33
N ASP A 82 8.98 12.15 -29.41
CA ASP A 82 8.74 11.21 -30.53
C ASP A 82 8.78 9.73 -30.11
N ALA A 83 9.50 9.39 -29.04
CA ALA A 83 9.56 8.04 -28.50
C ALA A 83 8.36 7.70 -27.58
N GLN A 84 7.43 8.63 -27.38
CA GLN A 84 6.30 8.51 -26.46
C GLN A 84 4.98 8.62 -27.21
N ASN A 85 4.01 7.77 -26.87
CA ASN A 85 2.65 7.89 -27.39
C ASN A 85 1.82 8.77 -26.44
N ILE A 86 1.70 10.06 -26.76
CA ILE A 86 0.97 11.03 -25.93
C ILE A 86 -0.54 10.91 -26.15
N VAL A 87 -1.31 10.84 -25.07
CA VAL A 87 -2.77 10.63 -25.10
C VAL A 87 -3.57 11.83 -24.61
N ALA A 88 -2.98 12.68 -23.78
CA ALA A 88 -3.63 13.88 -23.26
C ALA A 88 -2.62 14.98 -22.95
N VAL A 89 -3.07 16.24 -23.02
CA VAL A 89 -2.27 17.42 -22.69
C VAL A 89 -3.09 18.42 -21.88
N SER A 90 -2.40 19.18 -21.03
CA SER A 90 -2.99 20.32 -20.34
C SER A 90 -1.99 21.46 -20.28
N CYS A 91 -2.47 22.70 -20.40
CA CYS A 91 -1.62 23.89 -20.44
C CYS A 91 -2.04 24.85 -19.34
N GLY A 92 -1.07 25.34 -18.59
CA GLY A 92 -1.26 26.47 -17.70
C GLY A 92 -1.02 27.79 -18.41
N GLU A 93 -0.64 28.82 -17.66
CA GLU A 93 -0.38 30.14 -18.25
C GLU A 93 0.81 30.10 -19.21
N ALA A 94 1.90 29.46 -18.78
CA ALA A 94 3.15 29.36 -19.51
C ALA A 94 3.90 28.04 -19.25
N HIS A 95 3.18 26.97 -18.89
CA HIS A 95 3.71 25.62 -18.78
C HIS A 95 2.77 24.61 -19.41
N THR A 96 3.29 23.43 -19.71
CA THR A 96 2.51 22.34 -20.32
C THR A 96 2.83 21.03 -19.61
N LEU A 97 1.77 20.24 -19.42
CA LEU A 97 1.84 18.84 -19.04
C LEU A 97 1.37 17.96 -20.20
N ALA A 98 2.06 16.85 -20.44
CA ALA A 98 1.67 15.80 -21.37
C ALA A 98 1.63 14.44 -20.67
N LEU A 99 0.60 13.66 -20.94
CA LEU A 99 0.37 12.32 -20.42
C LEU A 99 0.52 11.30 -21.54
N ASN A 100 1.34 10.26 -21.34
CA ASN A 100 1.45 9.15 -22.29
C ASN A 100 0.49 7.98 -21.95
N ASP A 101 0.37 7.03 -22.87
CA ASP A 101 -0.46 5.82 -22.74
C ASP A 101 -0.05 4.88 -21.59
N LYS A 102 1.19 5.00 -21.09
CA LYS A 102 1.70 4.26 -19.92
C LYS A 102 1.36 4.94 -18.59
N GLY A 103 0.71 6.11 -18.60
CA GLY A 103 0.37 6.87 -17.41
C GLY A 103 1.50 7.74 -16.86
N GLN A 104 2.55 8.01 -17.65
CA GLN A 104 3.68 8.85 -17.26
C GLN A 104 3.44 10.31 -17.67
N VAL A 105 3.86 11.24 -16.80
CA VAL A 105 3.66 12.68 -16.99
C VAL A 105 4.98 13.37 -17.36
N TYR A 106 4.92 14.20 -18.39
CA TYR A 106 6.00 15.05 -18.87
C TYR A 106 5.62 16.53 -18.69
N ALA A 107 6.56 17.36 -18.29
CA ALA A 107 6.36 18.78 -18.00
C ALA A 107 7.46 19.65 -18.62
N TRP A 108 7.10 20.86 -19.06
CA TRP A 108 8.02 21.91 -19.53
C TRP A 108 7.40 23.32 -19.46
N GLY A 109 8.24 24.35 -19.57
CA GLY A 109 7.86 25.76 -19.53
C GLY A 109 8.28 26.47 -18.24
N LEU A 110 7.42 27.36 -17.75
CA LEU A 110 7.62 28.12 -16.52
C LEU A 110 7.58 27.24 -15.27
N ASP A 111 8.51 27.47 -14.33
CA ASP A 111 8.60 26.73 -13.07
C ASP A 111 8.88 27.61 -11.82
N SER A 112 8.49 28.89 -11.86
CA SER A 112 8.75 29.85 -10.76
C SER A 112 8.16 29.40 -9.41
N ASP A 113 7.07 28.64 -9.48
CA ASP A 113 6.27 28.22 -8.33
C ASP A 113 6.33 26.70 -8.13
N GLY A 114 7.14 25.99 -8.92
CA GLY A 114 7.26 24.54 -8.86
C GLY A 114 6.19 23.79 -9.67
N GLN A 115 5.45 24.48 -10.55
CA GLN A 115 4.33 23.93 -11.32
C GLN A 115 4.72 22.83 -12.33
N LEU A 116 6.02 22.62 -12.59
CA LEU A 116 6.50 21.47 -13.37
C LEU A 116 6.62 20.19 -12.53
N GLY A 117 6.59 20.29 -11.20
CA GLY A 117 6.63 19.12 -10.31
C GLY A 117 8.02 18.46 -10.23
N LEU A 118 9.06 19.21 -10.57
CA LEU A 118 10.45 18.74 -10.56
C LEU A 118 11.10 19.13 -9.22
N LEU A 119 11.62 18.14 -8.48
CA LEU A 119 12.39 18.38 -7.24
C LEU A 119 13.47 19.44 -7.51
N GLY A 120 13.51 20.44 -6.61
CA GLY A 120 14.15 21.74 -6.80
C GLY A 120 15.41 21.73 -7.68
N SER A 121 15.33 22.46 -8.79
CA SER A 121 16.52 22.95 -9.46
C SER A 121 17.15 24.09 -8.65
N GLU A 122 17.74 23.78 -7.51
CA GLU A 122 18.78 24.62 -6.90
C GLU A 122 19.87 23.72 -6.33
N GLU A 123 20.69 23.20 -7.24
CA GLU A 123 22.15 23.26 -7.18
C GLU A 123 22.67 22.60 -8.47
N CYS A 124 23.37 23.38 -9.29
CA CYS A 124 24.43 22.78 -10.09
C CYS A 124 25.34 22.04 -9.10
N ILE A 125 25.18 20.73 -8.99
CA ILE A 125 26.25 19.86 -8.55
C ILE A 125 27.42 20.23 -9.45
N ARG A 126 28.41 20.94 -8.90
CA ARG A 126 29.77 20.91 -9.42
C ARG A 126 30.18 19.46 -9.38
N VAL A 127 29.90 18.72 -10.44
CA VAL A 127 30.60 17.47 -10.69
C VAL A 127 32.05 17.90 -10.93
N PRO A 128 33.03 17.41 -10.16
CA PRO A 128 34.42 17.52 -10.56
C PRO A 128 34.50 16.80 -11.90
N SER A 129 34.70 17.56 -12.97
CA SER A 129 34.97 16.99 -14.28
C SER A 129 36.25 16.16 -14.15
N CYS A 130 36.12 14.84 -14.30
CA CYS A 130 37.22 14.00 -14.69
C CYS A 130 37.74 14.54 -16.02
N LEU A 131 38.79 15.36 -15.96
CA LEU A 131 39.59 15.77 -17.10
C LEU A 131 40.27 14.53 -17.70
N PRO A 132 40.15 14.26 -19.00
CA PRO A 132 41.25 13.72 -19.74
C PRO A 132 42.30 14.82 -19.95
N LYS A 133 43.54 14.45 -19.63
CA LYS A 133 44.78 15.20 -19.79
C LYS A 133 44.92 15.93 -21.16
N ILE A 134 45.60 17.08 -21.09
CA ILE A 134 46.38 17.81 -22.13
C ILE A 134 45.65 18.95 -22.87
N MET A 135 45.81 20.18 -22.37
CA MET A 135 46.51 21.28 -23.06
C MET A 135 46.73 22.46 -22.09
N SER A 136 47.85 23.16 -22.24
CA SER A 136 48.39 24.14 -21.30
C SER A 136 47.57 25.43 -21.16
N ILE A 137 47.48 25.92 -19.93
CA ILE A 137 46.97 27.25 -19.53
C ILE A 137 48.00 28.29 -19.97
N ASP A 138 47.84 28.84 -21.18
CA ASP A 138 48.44 30.14 -21.53
C ASP A 138 47.67 30.91 -22.64
N THR A 139 46.68 30.29 -23.28
CA THR A 139 45.91 30.94 -24.37
C THR A 139 44.55 31.50 -23.93
N LEU A 140 44.13 31.36 -22.66
CA LEU A 140 42.76 31.68 -22.22
C LEU A 140 42.60 33.02 -21.46
N VAL A 141 43.51 34.00 -21.60
CA VAL A 141 43.44 35.28 -20.84
C VAL A 141 43.35 36.53 -21.73
N ARG A 142 43.26 36.43 -23.06
CA ARG A 142 43.32 37.64 -23.93
C ARG A 142 42.17 37.93 -24.90
N THR A 143 40.97 37.40 -24.66
CA THR A 143 39.80 37.88 -25.43
C THR A 143 38.48 37.81 -24.67
N CYS A 144 38.51 38.15 -23.37
CA CYS A 144 37.30 38.47 -22.61
C CYS A 144 37.02 39.98 -22.65
N SER A 145 36.56 40.47 -23.81
CA SER A 145 35.93 41.79 -23.94
C SER A 145 34.99 41.82 -25.15
N GLY A 146 33.95 40.97 -25.13
CA GLY A 146 32.96 40.95 -26.20
C GLY A 146 32.15 39.66 -26.33
N LEU A 147 31.53 39.17 -25.25
CA LEU A 147 30.49 38.14 -25.36
C LEU A 147 29.36 38.47 -24.38
N SER A 148 28.21 38.82 -24.96
CA SER A 148 26.91 38.90 -24.31
C SER A 148 26.61 37.61 -23.53
N PHE A 149 26.22 37.76 -22.27
CA PHE A 149 25.73 36.70 -21.40
C PHE A 149 24.59 35.89 -22.07
N GLY A 150 24.91 34.75 -22.66
CA GLY A 150 23.94 33.74 -23.08
C GLY A 150 23.44 32.95 -21.88
N ARG A 151 22.33 33.40 -21.28
CA ARG A 151 21.65 32.72 -20.18
C ARG A 151 20.82 31.56 -20.74
N ILE A 152 21.36 30.35 -20.75
CA ILE A 152 20.59 29.12 -21.06
C ILE A 152 19.56 28.93 -19.95
N ARG A 153 18.27 29.24 -20.20
CA ARG A 153 17.18 29.00 -19.24
C ARG A 153 16.80 27.51 -19.28
N SER A 154 16.90 26.85 -18.13
CA SER A 154 16.56 25.43 -17.91
C SER A 154 15.08 25.04 -18.15
N GLY A 155 14.17 26.00 -18.42
CA GLY A 155 12.71 25.76 -18.49
C GLY A 155 12.19 25.19 -19.82
N GLY A 156 12.96 25.24 -20.91
CA GLY A 156 12.53 24.73 -22.22
C GLY A 156 12.69 23.22 -22.44
N SER A 157 13.39 22.52 -21.54
CA SER A 157 13.65 21.08 -21.67
C SER A 157 12.48 20.28 -21.12
N ILE A 158 11.95 19.38 -21.94
CA ILE A 158 10.91 18.44 -21.54
C ILE A 158 11.48 17.41 -20.58
N ARG A 159 10.77 17.19 -19.47
CA ARG A 159 11.21 16.29 -18.40
C ARG A 159 10.06 15.42 -17.90
N ASN A 160 10.37 14.15 -17.65
CA ASN A 160 9.48 13.25 -16.95
C ASN A 160 9.44 13.58 -15.45
N ILE A 161 8.24 13.61 -14.86
CA ILE A 161 8.06 13.82 -13.42
C ILE A 161 8.35 12.51 -12.68
N LYS A 162 9.59 12.34 -12.23
CA LYS A 162 10.08 11.08 -11.65
C LYS A 162 9.29 10.60 -10.44
N SER A 163 8.77 11.51 -9.61
CA SER A 163 7.98 11.16 -8.43
C SER A 163 6.62 10.53 -8.76
N LEU A 164 6.18 10.60 -10.02
CA LEU A 164 4.95 9.96 -10.51
C LEU A 164 5.23 8.77 -11.43
N SER A 165 6.50 8.40 -11.67
CA SER A 165 6.85 7.39 -12.69
C SER A 165 6.28 5.99 -12.40
N ASP A 166 6.12 5.64 -11.13
CA ASP A 166 5.59 4.34 -10.69
C ASP A 166 4.07 4.39 -10.44
N ILE A 167 3.43 5.54 -10.74
CA ILE A 167 2.00 5.76 -10.52
C ILE A 167 1.32 5.89 -11.89
N GLN A 168 0.32 5.07 -12.16
CA GLN A 168 -0.42 5.13 -13.41
C GLN A 168 -1.38 6.34 -13.39
N ILE A 169 -1.00 7.45 -14.01
CA ILE A 169 -1.85 8.65 -14.13
C ILE A 169 -2.85 8.48 -15.28
N VAL A 170 -4.10 8.88 -15.04
CA VAL A 170 -5.20 8.82 -16.03
C VAL A 170 -5.64 10.20 -16.53
N GLN A 171 -5.35 11.26 -15.78
CA GLN A 171 -5.67 12.63 -16.17
C GLN A 171 -4.67 13.63 -15.58
N VAL A 172 -4.38 14.70 -16.34
CA VAL A 172 -3.67 15.89 -15.87
C VAL A 172 -4.52 17.15 -16.10
N ALA A 173 -4.40 18.14 -15.22
CA ALA A 173 -5.04 19.44 -15.37
C ALA A 173 -4.11 20.56 -14.87
N CYS A 174 -4.05 21.67 -15.59
CA CYS A 174 -3.24 22.83 -15.24
C CYS A 174 -4.13 24.04 -14.96
N GLY A 175 -3.83 24.75 -13.87
CA GLY A 175 -4.22 26.15 -13.74
C GLY A 175 -3.05 27.06 -14.14
N TYR A 176 -3.09 28.34 -13.76
CA TYR A 176 -2.04 29.28 -14.20
C TYR A 176 -0.64 28.92 -13.70
N TYR A 177 -0.54 28.64 -12.40
CA TYR A 177 0.72 28.38 -11.69
C TYR A 177 0.65 27.11 -10.85
N HIS A 178 -0.30 26.21 -11.11
CA HIS A 178 -0.44 24.95 -10.40
C HIS A 178 -0.91 23.85 -11.34
N SER A 179 -0.72 22.62 -10.89
CA SER A 179 -0.90 21.41 -11.66
C SER A 179 -1.54 20.33 -10.79
N LEU A 180 -2.40 19.53 -11.42
CA LEU A 180 -3.08 18.39 -10.82
C LEU A 180 -2.86 17.13 -11.65
N ALA A 181 -2.83 15.98 -10.98
CA ALA A 181 -2.89 14.67 -11.63
C ALA A 181 -3.84 13.72 -10.87
N LEU A 182 -4.59 12.91 -11.61
CA LEU A 182 -5.46 11.85 -11.09
C LEU A 182 -4.84 10.50 -11.42
N SER A 183 -4.59 9.68 -10.40
CA SER A 183 -4.11 8.31 -10.59
C SER A 183 -5.25 7.33 -10.87
N LYS A 184 -4.91 6.20 -11.48
CA LYS A 184 -5.83 5.08 -11.66
C LYS A 184 -6.26 4.43 -10.34
N ALA A 185 -5.51 4.66 -9.26
CA ALA A 185 -5.87 4.27 -7.90
C ALA A 185 -6.83 5.27 -7.22
N SER A 186 -7.41 6.22 -7.97
CA SER A 186 -8.31 7.26 -7.45
C SER A 186 -7.64 8.22 -6.45
N GLU A 187 -6.35 8.48 -6.61
CA GLU A 187 -5.59 9.45 -5.81
C GLU A 187 -5.39 10.74 -6.59
N VAL A 188 -5.47 11.88 -5.91
CA VAL A 188 -5.29 13.21 -6.51
C VAL A 188 -4.01 13.84 -6.01
N PHE A 189 -3.13 14.18 -6.94
CA PHE A 189 -1.85 14.85 -6.69
C PHE A 189 -1.92 16.32 -7.12
N CYS A 190 -1.23 17.19 -6.39
CA CYS A 190 -1.15 18.63 -6.68
C CYS A 190 0.27 19.18 -6.47
N TRP A 191 0.63 20.19 -7.24
CA TRP A 191 1.89 20.93 -7.08
C TRP A 191 1.84 22.31 -7.74
N GLY A 192 2.81 23.17 -7.43
CA GLY A 192 2.88 24.56 -7.87
C GLY A 192 2.54 25.57 -6.77
N GLN A 193 1.98 26.72 -7.15
CA GLN A 193 1.61 27.81 -6.26
C GLN A 193 0.39 27.48 -5.39
N ASN A 194 0.37 27.93 -4.12
CA ASN A 194 -0.79 27.77 -3.21
C ASN A 194 -1.28 29.09 -2.57
N LYS A 195 -1.02 30.23 -3.21
CA LYS A 195 -1.34 31.58 -2.67
C LYS A 195 -2.80 31.76 -2.24
N TYR A 196 -3.73 31.10 -2.92
CA TYR A 196 -5.18 31.18 -2.66
C TYR A 196 -5.75 29.84 -2.19
N GLY A 197 -4.89 28.87 -1.88
CA GLY A 197 -5.32 27.54 -1.48
C GLY A 197 -5.53 26.54 -2.62
N GLN A 198 -5.13 26.86 -3.86
CA GLN A 198 -5.42 26.05 -5.06
C GLN A 198 -4.78 24.65 -5.08
N LEU A 199 -3.86 24.33 -4.17
CA LEU A 199 -3.35 22.97 -3.98
C LEU A 199 -4.24 22.13 -3.07
N GLY A 200 -5.05 22.73 -2.20
CA GLY A 200 -5.94 21.99 -1.30
C GLY A 200 -5.22 21.32 -0.13
N LEU A 201 -3.96 21.68 0.15
CA LEU A 201 -3.13 21.07 1.20
C LEU A 201 -3.25 21.77 2.57
N GLY A 202 -4.00 22.88 2.67
CA GLY A 202 -4.03 23.75 3.84
C GLY A 202 -3.27 25.06 3.63
N ILE A 203 -3.38 25.97 4.61
CA ILE A 203 -2.85 27.33 4.53
C ILE A 203 -1.32 27.40 4.73
N ASP A 204 -0.75 26.42 5.44
CA ASP A 204 0.67 26.42 5.80
C ASP A 204 1.60 26.15 4.61
N TYR A 205 1.07 25.54 3.55
CA TYR A 205 1.81 25.27 2.33
C TYR A 205 1.74 26.48 1.40
N LYS A 206 2.87 27.17 1.15
CA LYS A 206 2.88 28.34 0.24
C LYS A 206 2.98 27.97 -1.25
N LYS A 207 3.78 26.95 -1.55
CA LYS A 207 3.98 26.33 -2.86
C LYS A 207 4.58 24.94 -2.69
N GLN A 208 4.51 24.08 -3.70
CA GLN A 208 5.10 22.74 -3.71
C GLN A 208 5.80 22.48 -5.04
N THR A 209 7.08 22.11 -4.99
CA THR A 209 7.89 21.84 -6.21
C THR A 209 7.81 20.39 -6.67
N SER A 210 7.23 19.51 -5.85
CA SER A 210 6.99 18.11 -6.20
C SER A 210 5.52 17.76 -5.97
N PRO A 211 4.95 16.84 -6.78
CA PRO A 211 3.60 16.32 -6.58
C PRO A 211 3.34 15.86 -5.14
N GLN A 212 2.30 16.42 -4.53
CA GLN A 212 1.82 16.08 -3.19
C GLN A 212 0.45 15.43 -3.27
N LEU A 213 0.25 14.35 -2.52
CA LEU A 213 -1.03 13.67 -2.39
C LEU A 213 -2.00 14.49 -1.52
N ILE A 214 -3.21 14.75 -2.00
CA ILE A 214 -4.27 15.40 -1.22
C ILE A 214 -4.94 14.36 -0.31
N LYS A 215 -4.37 14.13 0.87
CA LYS A 215 -4.81 13.08 1.80
C LYS A 215 -6.30 13.19 2.20
N SER A 216 -6.87 14.38 2.27
CA SER A 216 -8.27 14.61 2.64
C SER A 216 -9.29 14.06 1.63
N LEU A 217 -8.84 13.63 0.46
CA LEU A 217 -9.68 13.06 -0.60
C LEU A 217 -9.58 11.53 -0.71
N LEU A 218 -8.77 10.88 0.13
CA LEU A 218 -8.59 9.43 0.09
C LEU A 218 -9.90 8.67 0.33
N GLY A 219 -10.08 7.57 -0.41
CA GLY A 219 -11.26 6.71 -0.33
C GLY A 219 -12.46 7.17 -1.17
N ILE A 220 -12.40 8.33 -1.81
CA ILE A 220 -13.46 8.83 -2.68
C ILE A 220 -13.19 8.40 -4.14
N PRO A 221 -14.16 7.80 -4.85
CA PRO A 221 -14.01 7.43 -6.26
C PRO A 221 -14.15 8.65 -7.18
N PHE A 222 -13.05 9.05 -7.83
CA PHE A 222 -13.02 10.21 -8.74
C PHE A 222 -13.15 9.83 -10.20
N MET A 223 -13.88 10.67 -10.92
CA MET A 223 -14.06 10.59 -12.38
C MET A 223 -13.20 11.61 -13.12
N GLN A 224 -13.05 12.81 -12.56
CA GLN A 224 -12.42 13.92 -13.27
C GLN A 224 -11.74 14.92 -12.31
N ILE A 225 -10.62 15.48 -12.75
CA ILE A 225 -10.02 16.72 -12.21
C ILE A 225 -10.21 17.89 -13.18
N ALA A 226 -10.34 19.10 -12.64
CA ALA A 226 -10.34 20.34 -13.42
C ALA A 226 -9.64 21.47 -12.65
N ALA A 227 -8.96 22.36 -13.37
CA ALA A 227 -8.28 23.51 -12.79
C ALA A 227 -8.66 24.77 -13.56
N GLY A 228 -8.99 25.84 -12.84
CA GLY A 228 -9.14 27.19 -13.38
C GLY A 228 -7.87 28.01 -13.17
N GLY A 229 -7.97 29.34 -13.24
CA GLY A 229 -6.80 30.21 -13.09
C GLY A 229 -6.08 29.98 -11.76
N ALA A 230 -6.83 30.05 -10.65
CA ALA A 230 -6.31 29.89 -9.30
C ALA A 230 -7.23 29.07 -8.38
N HIS A 231 -8.00 28.14 -8.95
CA HIS A 231 -8.88 27.23 -8.24
C HIS A 231 -8.89 25.84 -8.89
N SER A 232 -9.34 24.85 -8.15
CA SER A 232 -9.26 23.44 -8.50
C SER A 232 -10.54 22.72 -8.12
N PHE A 233 -10.87 21.69 -8.88
CA PHE A 233 -12.04 20.85 -8.67
C PHE A 233 -11.73 19.37 -8.91
N VAL A 234 -12.40 18.52 -8.13
CA VAL A 234 -12.59 17.10 -8.45
C VAL A 234 -14.09 16.80 -8.55
N LEU A 235 -14.43 15.88 -9.46
CA LEU A 235 -15.76 15.33 -9.67
C LEU A 235 -15.73 13.83 -9.37
N THR A 236 -16.62 13.37 -8.50
CA THR A 236 -16.74 11.95 -8.14
C THR A 236 -17.58 11.18 -9.16
N LEU A 237 -17.43 9.85 -9.19
CA LEU A 237 -18.31 8.97 -9.98
C LEU A 237 -19.79 9.09 -9.56
N SER A 238 -20.06 9.53 -8.33
CA SER A 238 -21.41 9.80 -7.80
C SER A 238 -21.89 11.24 -8.04
N GLY A 239 -21.21 12.01 -8.88
CA GLY A 239 -21.61 13.37 -9.26
C GLY A 239 -21.44 14.44 -8.17
N ALA A 240 -20.73 14.13 -7.08
CA ALA A 240 -20.36 15.12 -6.08
C ALA A 240 -19.14 15.91 -6.57
N ILE A 241 -19.13 17.21 -6.29
CA ILE A 241 -18.05 18.12 -6.69
C ILE A 241 -17.38 18.67 -5.43
N PHE A 242 -16.05 18.62 -5.38
CA PHE A 242 -15.27 19.31 -4.35
C PHE A 242 -14.43 20.39 -5.01
N GLY A 243 -14.54 21.62 -4.52
CA GLY A 243 -13.82 22.79 -5.02
C GLY A 243 -12.95 23.45 -3.96
N TRP A 244 -11.79 23.98 -4.37
CA TRP A 244 -10.89 24.74 -3.52
C TRP A 244 -10.05 25.74 -4.31
N GLY A 245 -9.35 26.63 -3.60
CA GLY A 245 -8.59 27.74 -4.15
C GLY A 245 -9.34 29.06 -4.07
N ARG A 246 -9.04 29.94 -5.03
CA ARG A 246 -9.59 31.30 -5.09
C ARG A 246 -11.11 31.29 -5.29
N ASN A 247 -11.83 32.14 -4.55
CA ASN A 247 -13.28 32.24 -4.59
C ASN A 247 -13.81 33.69 -4.61
N LYS A 248 -12.97 34.68 -4.92
CA LYS A 248 -13.33 36.12 -4.89
C LYS A 248 -14.62 36.48 -5.65
N PHE A 249 -14.98 35.73 -6.69
CA PHE A 249 -16.19 35.98 -7.50
C PHE A 249 -17.23 34.87 -7.35
N GLY A 250 -17.06 33.97 -6.38
CA GLY A 250 -17.94 32.82 -6.19
C GLY A 250 -17.67 31.65 -7.14
N GLN A 251 -16.47 31.56 -7.75
CA GLN A 251 -16.13 30.50 -8.70
C GLN A 251 -16.10 29.08 -8.12
N LEU A 252 -16.14 28.96 -6.78
CA LEU A 252 -16.32 27.68 -6.09
C LEU A 252 -17.80 27.30 -5.91
N GLY A 253 -18.74 28.25 -6.04
CA GLY A 253 -20.18 28.01 -5.94
C GLY A 253 -20.70 27.75 -4.52
N LEU A 254 -19.91 28.09 -3.49
CA LEU A 254 -20.14 27.73 -2.09
C LEU A 254 -21.08 28.68 -1.33
N ASN A 255 -21.82 29.54 -2.04
CA ASN A 255 -22.67 30.59 -1.45
C ASN A 255 -21.89 31.63 -0.62
N ASP A 256 -20.63 31.85 -0.96
CA ASP A 256 -19.76 32.87 -0.38
C ASP A 256 -18.63 33.22 -1.37
N GLU A 257 -17.78 34.17 -0.98
CA GLU A 257 -16.63 34.65 -1.76
C GLU A 257 -15.28 34.33 -1.08
N ASN A 258 -15.27 33.41 -0.11
CA ASN A 258 -14.08 33.12 0.69
C ASN A 258 -13.22 32.04 0.01
N ASP A 259 -11.93 32.33 -0.13
CA ASP A 259 -10.93 31.37 -0.62
C ASP A 259 -10.89 30.13 0.29
N ARG A 260 -10.66 28.96 -0.30
CA ARG A 260 -10.64 27.67 0.40
C ARG A 260 -9.30 26.99 0.23
N TYR A 261 -8.63 26.69 1.35
CA TYR A 261 -7.29 26.08 1.34
C TYR A 261 -7.32 24.55 1.38
N VAL A 262 -8.51 23.96 1.50
CA VAL A 262 -8.76 22.52 1.48
C VAL A 262 -10.00 22.21 0.62
N PRO A 263 -10.14 21.00 0.06
CA PRO A 263 -11.31 20.62 -0.73
C PRO A 263 -12.62 20.78 0.04
N ASN A 264 -13.58 21.51 -0.54
CA ASN A 264 -14.91 21.73 0.05
C ASN A 264 -16.02 21.21 -0.85
N LEU A 265 -16.98 20.49 -0.26
CA LEU A 265 -18.11 19.90 -0.99
C LEU A 265 -19.10 20.98 -1.47
N LEU A 266 -19.34 21.02 -2.78
CA LEU A 266 -20.35 21.87 -3.41
C LEU A 266 -21.75 21.25 -3.28
N LYS A 267 -22.43 21.55 -2.16
CA LYS A 267 -23.72 20.93 -1.80
C LYS A 267 -24.87 21.27 -2.77
N SER A 268 -24.81 22.43 -3.42
CA SER A 268 -25.88 22.97 -4.29
C SER A 268 -26.12 22.15 -5.57
N LEU A 269 -25.14 21.39 -6.06
CA LEU A 269 -25.26 20.56 -7.27
C LEU A 269 -25.49 19.07 -7.02
N ARG A 270 -25.56 18.65 -5.75
CA ARG A 270 -25.61 17.22 -5.37
C ARG A 270 -26.74 16.43 -6.02
N THR A 271 -27.89 17.06 -6.25
CA THR A 271 -29.07 16.40 -6.85
C THR A 271 -29.14 16.52 -8.37
N GLN A 272 -28.16 17.19 -8.99
CA GLN A 272 -28.21 17.53 -10.42
C GLN A 272 -27.56 16.48 -11.32
N LYS A 273 -27.02 15.39 -10.76
CA LYS A 273 -26.32 14.31 -11.50
C LYS A 273 -25.25 14.87 -12.45
N ILE A 274 -24.28 15.58 -11.87
CA ILE A 274 -23.17 16.16 -12.65
C ILE A 274 -22.27 15.05 -13.17
N VAL A 275 -21.88 15.16 -14.44
CA VAL A 275 -21.03 14.18 -15.14
C VAL A 275 -19.78 14.79 -15.77
N TYR A 276 -19.71 16.11 -15.88
CA TYR A 276 -18.52 16.79 -16.40
C TYR A 276 -18.39 18.19 -15.81
N ILE A 277 -17.15 18.63 -15.57
CA ILE A 277 -16.81 19.97 -15.09
C ILE A 277 -15.65 20.56 -15.89
N CYS A 278 -15.70 21.87 -16.14
CA CYS A 278 -14.59 22.62 -16.70
C CYS A 278 -14.53 24.03 -16.11
N CYS A 279 -13.34 24.63 -16.13
CA CYS A 279 -13.05 25.91 -15.47
C CYS A 279 -12.47 26.91 -16.47
N GLY A 280 -12.86 28.17 -16.34
CA GLY A 280 -12.16 29.31 -16.92
C GLY A 280 -11.19 29.94 -15.93
N GLU A 281 -10.82 31.21 -16.14
CA GLU A 281 -9.93 31.95 -15.24
C GLU A 281 -10.54 32.08 -13.84
N ASP A 282 -11.75 32.65 -13.79
CA ASP A 282 -12.46 33.00 -12.57
C ASP A 282 -13.93 32.51 -12.60
N HIS A 283 -14.26 31.52 -13.42
CA HIS A 283 -15.59 30.92 -13.49
C HIS A 283 -15.54 29.41 -13.72
N THR A 284 -16.66 28.75 -13.47
CA THR A 284 -16.79 27.28 -13.55
C THR A 284 -18.09 26.93 -14.27
N ALA A 285 -18.04 25.87 -15.09
CA ALA A 285 -19.19 25.30 -15.76
C ALA A 285 -19.31 23.80 -15.47
N ALA A 286 -20.53 23.32 -15.25
CA ALA A 286 -20.85 21.93 -14.98
C ALA A 286 -21.96 21.41 -15.91
N LEU A 287 -21.81 20.17 -16.37
CA LEU A 287 -22.75 19.49 -17.26
C LEU A 287 -23.44 18.33 -16.53
N THR A 288 -24.76 18.26 -16.63
CA THR A 288 -25.55 17.15 -16.08
C THR A 288 -25.65 15.98 -17.05
N LYS A 289 -25.96 14.78 -16.52
CA LYS A 289 -26.27 13.58 -17.32
C LYS A 289 -27.37 13.82 -18.37
N GLU A 290 -28.32 14.70 -18.06
CA GLU A 290 -29.43 15.08 -18.95
C GLU A 290 -29.06 16.20 -19.95
N GLY A 291 -27.81 16.66 -19.96
CA GLY A 291 -27.35 17.72 -20.87
C GLY A 291 -27.71 19.15 -20.43
N GLY A 292 -28.01 19.35 -19.14
CA GLY A 292 -28.18 20.68 -18.55
C GLY A 292 -26.85 21.32 -18.21
N VAL A 293 -26.73 22.63 -18.41
CA VAL A 293 -25.51 23.40 -18.11
C VAL A 293 -25.73 24.33 -16.94
N PHE A 294 -24.83 24.26 -15.95
CA PHE A 294 -24.75 25.18 -14.82
C PHE A 294 -23.45 25.98 -14.90
N THR A 295 -23.52 27.27 -14.55
CA THR A 295 -22.37 28.17 -14.52
C THR A 295 -22.39 29.02 -13.26
N PHE A 296 -21.19 29.35 -12.74
CA PHE A 296 -21.01 30.19 -11.55
C PHE A 296 -19.61 30.82 -11.51
N GLY A 297 -19.44 31.84 -10.68
CA GLY A 297 -18.21 32.63 -10.59
C GLY A 297 -18.33 33.99 -11.28
N ALA A 298 -17.25 34.40 -11.96
CA ALA A 298 -17.17 35.69 -12.61
C ALA A 298 -18.14 35.82 -13.79
N GLY A 299 -18.98 36.87 -13.81
CA GLY A 299 -19.93 37.14 -14.91
C GLY A 299 -19.69 38.44 -15.66
N GLY A 300 -18.63 39.21 -15.34
CA GLY A 300 -18.44 40.58 -15.85
C GLY A 300 -18.46 40.75 -17.38
N TYR A 301 -18.15 39.70 -18.14
CA TYR A 301 -18.19 39.70 -19.61
C TYR A 301 -19.38 38.90 -20.19
N GLY A 302 -20.21 38.31 -19.34
CA GLY A 302 -21.32 37.45 -19.75
C GLY A 302 -20.96 35.98 -19.89
N GLN A 303 -19.80 35.54 -19.39
CA GLN A 303 -19.28 34.17 -19.55
C GLN A 303 -20.10 33.09 -18.85
N LEU A 304 -21.07 33.49 -18.03
CA LEU A 304 -22.05 32.61 -17.39
C LEU A 304 -23.33 32.43 -18.23
N GLY A 305 -23.57 33.28 -19.24
CA GLY A 305 -24.66 33.06 -20.18
C GLY A 305 -26.07 33.35 -19.63
N HIS A 306 -26.21 34.00 -18.49
CA HIS A 306 -27.50 34.27 -17.83
C HIS A 306 -28.17 35.59 -18.27
N ASN A 307 -27.82 36.09 -19.46
CA ASN A 307 -28.24 37.39 -19.97
C ASN A 307 -27.96 38.55 -18.97
N SER A 308 -26.88 38.42 -18.21
CA SER A 308 -26.46 39.34 -17.15
C SER A 308 -24.92 39.46 -17.13
N THR A 309 -24.42 40.47 -16.44
CA THR A 309 -22.98 40.63 -16.14
C THR A 309 -22.66 40.46 -14.65
N SER A 310 -23.64 40.03 -13.85
CA SER A 310 -23.47 39.78 -12.41
C SER A 310 -22.62 38.54 -12.16
N HIS A 311 -21.84 38.57 -11.08
CA HIS A 311 -21.21 37.38 -10.52
C HIS A 311 -22.28 36.45 -9.92
N GLU A 312 -22.05 35.15 -9.97
CA GLU A 312 -22.97 34.14 -9.43
C GLU A 312 -22.22 33.29 -8.41
N ILE A 313 -22.46 33.53 -7.11
CA ILE A 313 -21.83 32.79 -6.01
C ILE A 313 -22.43 31.40 -5.78
N ASN A 314 -23.52 31.10 -6.49
CA ASN A 314 -24.17 29.80 -6.51
C ASN A 314 -24.29 29.30 -7.96
N PRO A 315 -24.19 27.98 -8.19
CA PRO A 315 -24.45 27.38 -9.49
C PRO A 315 -25.84 27.74 -10.00
N ARG A 316 -25.90 28.38 -11.18
CA ARG A 316 -27.14 28.76 -11.85
C ARG A 316 -27.24 28.07 -13.20
N LYS A 317 -28.43 27.55 -13.51
CA LYS A 317 -28.70 26.89 -14.79
C LYS A 317 -28.77 27.90 -15.92
N VAL A 318 -28.17 27.61 -17.06
CA VAL A 318 -28.23 28.45 -18.27
C VAL A 318 -29.58 28.18 -18.97
N PHE A 319 -30.55 29.06 -18.76
CA PHE A 319 -31.93 28.88 -19.23
C PHE A 319 -32.05 28.87 -20.76
N GLU A 320 -31.24 29.65 -21.45
CA GLU A 320 -31.25 29.76 -22.92
C GLU A 320 -30.82 28.48 -23.64
N LEU A 321 -30.16 27.55 -22.93
CA LEU A 321 -29.84 26.21 -23.45
C LEU A 321 -30.89 25.16 -23.05
N MET A 322 -31.94 25.53 -22.30
CA MET A 322 -32.99 24.58 -21.92
C MET A 322 -33.78 24.10 -23.14
N GLY A 323 -34.20 22.83 -23.10
CA GLY A 323 -34.84 22.14 -24.21
C GLY A 323 -33.86 21.58 -25.25
N SER A 324 -32.58 21.96 -25.18
CA SER A 324 -31.50 21.32 -25.92
C SER A 324 -30.74 20.34 -25.04
N ILE A 325 -30.22 19.26 -25.64
CA ILE A 325 -29.32 18.33 -24.97
C ILE A 325 -27.89 18.74 -25.31
N VAL A 326 -27.21 19.37 -24.35
CA VAL A 326 -25.79 19.73 -24.49
C VAL A 326 -24.95 18.49 -24.21
N THR A 327 -23.97 18.19 -25.06
CA THR A 327 -23.06 17.05 -24.88
C THR A 327 -21.62 17.43 -24.60
N GLN A 328 -21.23 18.68 -24.89
CA GLN A 328 -19.88 19.18 -24.65
C GLN A 328 -19.94 20.62 -24.15
N ILE A 329 -19.09 20.93 -23.16
CA ILE A 329 -18.83 22.27 -22.67
C ILE A 329 -17.33 22.52 -22.60
N ALA A 330 -16.88 23.73 -22.92
CA ALA A 330 -15.49 24.13 -22.83
C ALA A 330 -15.38 25.59 -22.36
N CYS A 331 -14.56 25.85 -21.35
CA CYS A 331 -14.29 27.19 -20.86
C CYS A 331 -12.97 27.71 -21.42
N GLY A 332 -12.98 28.93 -21.97
CA GLY A 332 -11.76 29.71 -22.14
C GLY A 332 -11.51 30.59 -20.93
N ARG A 333 -10.63 31.57 -21.09
CA ARG A 333 -10.25 32.50 -20.01
C ARG A 333 -11.46 33.24 -19.45
N GLN A 334 -12.23 33.87 -20.32
CA GLN A 334 -13.41 34.69 -19.97
C GLN A 334 -14.59 34.43 -20.90
N HIS A 335 -14.71 33.21 -21.42
CA HIS A 335 -15.83 32.76 -22.25
C HIS A 335 -16.14 31.28 -22.03
N THR A 336 -17.34 30.88 -22.43
CA THR A 336 -17.82 29.50 -22.36
C THR A 336 -18.42 29.12 -23.71
N SER A 337 -18.14 27.88 -24.14
CA SER A 337 -18.68 27.28 -25.35
C SER A 337 -19.47 26.02 -25.00
N ALA A 338 -20.56 25.77 -25.70
CA ALA A 338 -21.43 24.60 -25.54
C ALA A 338 -21.86 24.04 -26.89
N PHE A 339 -21.87 22.72 -27.04
CA PHE A 339 -22.27 22.04 -28.29
C PHE A 339 -23.59 21.27 -28.13
N VAL A 340 -24.48 21.42 -29.11
CA VAL A 340 -25.80 20.77 -29.17
C VAL A 340 -25.89 19.91 -30.45
N PRO A 341 -25.68 18.58 -30.35
CA PRO A 341 -25.61 17.69 -31.53
C PRO A 341 -26.85 17.70 -32.43
N SER A 342 -28.05 17.77 -31.83
CA SER A 342 -29.32 17.74 -32.57
C SER A 342 -29.49 18.92 -33.53
N SER A 343 -28.86 20.05 -33.24
CA SER A 343 -28.85 21.23 -34.11
C SER A 343 -27.55 21.39 -34.91
N GLY A 344 -26.51 20.62 -34.57
CA GLY A 344 -25.14 20.82 -35.06
C GLY A 344 -24.47 22.10 -34.54
N ARG A 345 -25.15 22.94 -33.76
CA ARG A 345 -24.66 24.28 -33.42
C ARG A 345 -23.72 24.26 -32.23
N ILE A 346 -22.71 25.11 -32.33
CA ILE A 346 -21.88 25.55 -31.21
C ILE A 346 -22.42 26.90 -30.73
N TYR A 347 -22.65 27.02 -29.44
CA TYR A 347 -23.01 28.27 -28.77
C TYR A 347 -21.80 28.78 -27.99
N SER A 348 -21.57 30.08 -27.99
CA SER A 348 -20.51 30.75 -27.24
C SER A 348 -21.03 32.02 -26.57
N PHE A 349 -20.49 32.33 -25.39
CA PHE A 349 -20.87 33.50 -24.59
C PHE A 349 -19.73 33.93 -23.66
N GLY A 350 -19.66 35.22 -23.33
CA GLY A 350 -18.58 35.86 -22.58
C GLY A 350 -17.86 36.97 -23.35
N LEU A 351 -16.57 37.12 -23.08
CA LEU A 351 -15.69 38.11 -23.71
C LEU A 351 -15.59 37.85 -25.22
N GLY A 352 -15.84 38.87 -26.04
CA GLY A 352 -15.72 38.81 -27.50
C GLY A 352 -14.55 39.60 -28.08
N GLY A 353 -13.85 40.39 -27.27
CA GLY A 353 -12.89 41.40 -27.75
C GLY A 353 -11.75 40.85 -28.61
N ASN A 354 -11.36 39.59 -28.41
CA ASN A 354 -10.31 38.90 -29.16
C ASN A 354 -10.87 37.90 -30.18
N GLY A 355 -12.16 37.98 -30.52
CA GLY A 355 -12.82 37.09 -31.48
C GLY A 355 -13.09 35.67 -30.96
N GLN A 356 -12.80 35.36 -29.69
CA GLN A 356 -12.84 34.00 -29.13
C GLN A 356 -14.24 33.34 -29.16
N LEU A 357 -15.29 34.14 -29.38
CA LEU A 357 -16.67 33.68 -29.53
C LEU A 357 -16.97 33.18 -30.95
N GLY A 358 -16.21 33.59 -31.97
CA GLY A 358 -16.42 33.13 -33.34
C GLY A 358 -17.73 33.61 -33.99
N THR A 359 -18.25 34.76 -33.55
CA THR A 359 -19.57 35.27 -33.98
C THR A 359 -19.52 36.27 -35.14
N GLY A 360 -18.34 36.54 -35.69
CA GLY A 360 -18.11 37.62 -36.66
C GLY A 360 -18.12 39.02 -36.05
N SER A 361 -18.02 39.14 -34.73
CA SER A 361 -18.01 40.40 -34.00
C SER A 361 -17.10 40.34 -32.78
N THR A 362 -16.57 41.49 -32.36
CA THR A 362 -15.81 41.67 -31.11
C THR A 362 -16.69 41.95 -29.88
N SER A 363 -18.01 41.97 -30.06
CA SER A 363 -18.96 42.24 -28.98
C SER A 363 -19.04 41.08 -27.99
N ASN A 364 -19.07 41.42 -26.69
CA ASN A 364 -19.37 40.44 -25.64
C ASN A 364 -20.79 39.89 -25.81
N ARG A 365 -20.99 38.63 -25.42
CA ARG A 365 -22.31 37.98 -25.45
C ARG A 365 -22.69 37.54 -24.04
N LYS A 366 -23.79 38.10 -23.52
CA LYS A 366 -24.30 37.81 -22.16
C LYS A 366 -25.14 36.55 -22.08
N SER A 367 -25.56 36.03 -23.22
CA SER A 367 -26.35 34.82 -23.38
C SER A 367 -25.77 33.97 -24.52
N PRO A 368 -26.02 32.65 -24.51
CA PRO A 368 -25.58 31.74 -25.56
C PRO A 368 -25.89 32.26 -26.96
N PHE A 369 -24.85 32.44 -27.77
CA PHE A 369 -24.96 32.93 -29.14
C PHE A 369 -24.29 31.96 -30.11
N THR A 370 -24.90 31.72 -31.27
CA THR A 370 -24.39 30.74 -32.23
C THR A 370 -23.04 31.19 -32.81
N VAL A 371 -22.05 30.31 -32.77
CA VAL A 371 -20.77 30.48 -33.49
C VAL A 371 -21.07 30.44 -34.99
N LYS A 372 -20.53 31.39 -35.76
CA LYS A 372 -20.77 31.47 -37.21
C LYS A 372 -20.13 30.28 -37.93
N GLY A 373 -20.85 29.70 -38.89
CA GLY A 373 -20.36 28.56 -39.67
C GLY A 373 -21.49 27.71 -40.22
N ASN A 374 -21.19 26.97 -41.27
CA ASN A 374 -22.13 26.05 -41.93
C ASN A 374 -22.18 24.71 -41.17
N TRP A 375 -22.68 24.77 -39.93
CA TRP A 375 -22.75 23.60 -39.06
C TRP A 375 -23.87 22.64 -39.47
N PHE A 376 -23.55 21.36 -39.52
CA PHE A 376 -24.48 20.30 -39.91
C PHE A 376 -24.83 19.39 -38.71
N PRO A 377 -26.12 19.08 -38.48
CA PRO A 377 -26.54 18.24 -37.36
C PRO A 377 -26.13 16.78 -37.57
N TYR A 378 -25.77 16.10 -36.47
CA TYR A 378 -25.50 14.67 -36.49
C TYR A 378 -26.81 13.91 -36.78
N ASN A 379 -26.80 13.04 -37.80
CA ASN A 379 -27.97 12.34 -38.40
C ASN A 379 -28.96 13.20 -39.21
N GLY A 380 -28.59 14.40 -39.65
CA GLY A 380 -29.39 15.17 -40.61
C GLY A 380 -29.38 14.56 -42.03
N GLN A 381 -30.47 14.70 -42.80
CA GLN A 381 -30.46 14.36 -44.23
C GLN A 381 -29.53 15.32 -44.99
N CYS A 382 -28.58 14.76 -45.75
CA CYS A 382 -27.60 15.55 -46.50
C CYS A 382 -28.33 16.43 -47.54
N PRO A 383 -28.01 17.74 -47.67
CA PRO A 383 -28.62 18.59 -48.68
C PRO A 383 -28.28 18.07 -50.09
N PRO A 384 -29.22 18.09 -51.04
CA PRO A 384 -28.98 17.57 -52.39
C PRO A 384 -28.02 18.42 -53.25
N ASP A 385 -27.73 19.68 -52.87
CA ASP A 385 -26.78 20.57 -53.55
C ASP A 385 -25.54 20.83 -52.66
N ILE A 386 -24.45 20.09 -52.87
CA ILE A 386 -23.17 20.24 -52.15
C ILE A 386 -22.19 21.17 -52.90
N ASP A 387 -22.51 21.58 -54.14
CA ASP A 387 -21.52 22.10 -55.09
C ASP A 387 -21.06 23.55 -54.89
N SER A 388 -21.48 24.26 -53.82
CA SER A 388 -21.00 25.63 -53.56
C SER A 388 -20.63 25.99 -52.13
N GLU A 389 -21.07 25.25 -51.09
CA GLU A 389 -20.78 25.57 -49.69
C GLU A 389 -20.25 24.37 -48.88
N GLU A 390 -19.11 24.54 -48.19
CA GLU A 390 -18.52 23.50 -47.32
C GLU A 390 -19.30 23.45 -45.98
N TYR A 391 -19.83 22.27 -45.62
CA TYR A 391 -20.55 22.03 -44.37
C TYR A 391 -19.68 21.26 -43.37
N PHE A 392 -19.87 21.53 -42.07
CA PHE A 392 -19.04 20.98 -40.99
C PHE A 392 -19.87 20.23 -39.94
N CYS A 393 -19.58 18.94 -39.73
CA CYS A 393 -20.09 18.20 -38.59
C CYS A 393 -19.10 18.30 -37.42
N VAL A 394 -19.52 18.87 -36.31
CA VAL A 394 -18.66 19.01 -35.12
C VAL A 394 -18.43 17.64 -34.48
N LYS A 395 -17.17 17.30 -34.23
CA LYS A 395 -16.78 16.15 -33.44
C LYS A 395 -16.45 16.54 -32.00
N ARG A 396 -15.63 17.58 -31.81
CA ARG A 396 -15.20 18.04 -30.48
C ARG A 396 -14.87 19.54 -30.46
N ILE A 397 -15.27 20.23 -29.38
CA ILE A 397 -14.92 21.64 -29.13
C ILE A 397 -13.82 21.78 -28.08
N PHE A 398 -12.99 22.81 -28.23
CA PHE A 398 -11.95 23.18 -27.27
C PHE A 398 -11.93 24.70 -27.08
N SER A 399 -11.68 25.15 -25.85
CA SER A 399 -11.50 26.54 -25.49
C SER A 399 -10.40 26.64 -24.44
N GLY A 400 -9.60 27.70 -24.48
CA GLY A 400 -8.61 28.02 -23.45
C GLY A 400 -7.85 29.28 -23.84
N GLY A 401 -7.36 30.03 -22.85
CA GLY A 401 -6.90 31.40 -23.11
C GLY A 401 -8.00 32.21 -23.81
N ASP A 402 -7.62 32.94 -24.86
CA ASP A 402 -8.54 33.71 -25.71
C ASP A 402 -8.68 33.06 -27.10
N GLN A 403 -8.54 31.73 -27.18
CA GLN A 403 -8.67 30.95 -28.41
C GLN A 403 -9.67 29.80 -28.28
N SER A 404 -10.26 29.42 -29.41
CA SER A 404 -11.28 28.39 -29.49
C SER A 404 -11.08 27.55 -30.76
N PHE A 405 -11.36 26.25 -30.66
CA PHE A 405 -11.18 25.28 -31.74
C PHE A 405 -12.39 24.36 -31.88
N SER A 406 -12.61 23.89 -33.10
CA SER A 406 -13.56 22.81 -33.39
C SER A 406 -12.90 21.77 -34.30
N HIS A 407 -12.83 20.54 -33.82
CA HIS A 407 -12.56 19.39 -34.67
C HIS A 407 -13.85 19.02 -35.40
N TYR A 408 -13.79 18.96 -36.73
CA TYR A 408 -14.93 18.65 -37.57
C TYR A 408 -14.64 17.47 -38.51
N SER A 409 -15.70 16.88 -39.05
CA SER A 409 -15.70 15.95 -40.17
C SER A 409 -16.66 16.44 -41.25
N ASN A 410 -16.48 15.95 -42.48
CA ASN A 410 -17.43 16.21 -43.56
C ASN A 410 -18.71 15.39 -43.34
N PRO A 411 -19.89 15.88 -43.75
CA PRO A 411 -21.16 15.15 -43.58
C PRO A 411 -21.16 13.73 -44.14
N GLN A 412 -20.44 13.50 -45.25
CA GLN A 412 -20.31 12.19 -45.90
C GLN A 412 -19.52 11.15 -45.07
N ASN A 413 -18.64 11.61 -44.17
CA ASN A 413 -17.74 10.78 -43.35
C ASN A 413 -17.91 11.06 -41.84
N CYS A 414 -19.11 11.47 -41.42
CA CYS A 414 -19.36 11.88 -40.04
C CYS A 414 -19.60 10.68 -39.12
N GLY A 415 -18.66 10.41 -38.19
CA GLY A 415 -18.92 9.57 -37.02
C GLY A 415 -19.69 10.32 -35.92
N PRO A 416 -20.08 9.64 -34.82
CA PRO A 416 -20.71 10.29 -33.68
C PRO A 416 -19.82 11.39 -33.09
N PRO A 417 -20.39 12.55 -32.69
CA PRO A 417 -19.67 13.53 -31.89
C PRO A 417 -19.33 12.95 -30.52
N ASP A 418 -18.27 13.48 -29.89
CA ASP A 418 -17.94 13.13 -28.52
C ASP A 418 -19.09 13.56 -27.58
N ASP A 419 -19.38 12.75 -26.56
CA ASP A 419 -20.38 13.05 -25.55
C ASP A 419 -19.75 12.96 -24.16
N PHE A 420 -19.52 14.12 -23.54
CA PHE A 420 -18.86 14.21 -22.23
C PHE A 420 -19.75 13.71 -21.08
N ARG A 421 -20.99 13.33 -21.37
CA ARG A 421 -21.88 12.67 -20.41
C ARG A 421 -21.62 11.17 -20.30
N CYS A 422 -20.86 10.61 -21.25
CA CYS A 422 -20.40 9.23 -21.25
C CYS A 422 -18.94 9.20 -20.77
N PRO A 423 -18.61 8.44 -19.70
CA PRO A 423 -17.23 8.35 -19.21
C PRO A 423 -16.30 7.73 -20.24
N ASP A 424 -15.10 8.29 -20.41
CA ASP A 424 -14.04 7.74 -21.28
C ASP A 424 -13.37 6.54 -20.57
N PRO A 425 -13.46 5.31 -21.11
CA PRO A 425 -12.88 4.11 -20.50
C PRO A 425 -11.38 4.20 -20.26
N SER A 426 -10.66 4.98 -21.07
CA SER A 426 -9.21 5.15 -20.95
C SER A 426 -8.80 6.07 -19.78
N ARG A 427 -9.74 6.87 -19.27
CA ARG A 427 -9.53 7.83 -18.18
C ARG A 427 -10.17 7.40 -16.86
N GLN A 428 -10.61 6.14 -16.74
CA GLN A 428 -11.26 5.61 -15.53
C GLN A 428 -10.26 5.05 -14.52
N ILE A 429 -10.63 5.17 -13.24
CA ILE A 429 -9.94 4.50 -12.13
C ILE A 429 -10.13 2.98 -12.22
N TRP A 430 -9.29 2.22 -11.51
CA TRP A 430 -9.48 0.79 -11.35
C TRP A 430 -10.82 0.49 -10.66
N THR A 431 -11.57 -0.42 -11.25
CA THR A 431 -12.81 -0.95 -10.67
C THR A 431 -12.90 -2.45 -10.94
N VAL A 432 -13.39 -3.22 -9.96
CA VAL A 432 -13.71 -4.64 -10.12
C VAL A 432 -15.18 -4.80 -10.49
N ASN A 433 -15.45 -5.61 -11.50
CA ASN A 433 -16.79 -5.98 -11.90
C ASN A 433 -16.82 -7.47 -12.29
N GLU A 434 -18.01 -7.97 -12.58
CA GLU A 434 -18.18 -9.39 -12.92
C GLU A 434 -17.38 -9.81 -14.16
N ALA A 435 -17.30 -8.97 -15.18
CA ALA A 435 -16.52 -9.27 -16.39
C ALA A 435 -15.02 -9.39 -16.09
N LEU A 436 -14.49 -8.53 -15.21
CA LEU A 436 -13.09 -8.57 -14.81
C LEU A 436 -12.77 -9.83 -13.99
N ILE A 437 -13.68 -10.25 -13.10
CA ILE A 437 -13.48 -11.50 -12.34
C ILE A 437 -13.58 -12.72 -13.24
N GLN A 438 -14.54 -12.76 -14.16
CA GLN A 438 -14.60 -13.84 -15.16
C GLN A 438 -13.32 -13.87 -16.01
N LYS A 439 -12.74 -12.72 -16.33
CA LYS A 439 -11.42 -12.65 -16.95
C LYS A 439 -10.35 -13.25 -16.04
N TRP A 440 -10.32 -12.94 -14.74
CA TRP A 440 -9.32 -13.48 -13.82
C TRP A 440 -9.48 -15.00 -13.61
N LEU A 441 -10.71 -15.50 -13.49
CA LEU A 441 -11.03 -16.91 -13.26
C LEU A 441 -10.96 -17.78 -14.53
N SER A 442 -10.96 -17.19 -15.73
CA SER A 442 -10.84 -17.98 -16.97
C SER A 442 -9.42 -18.45 -17.28
N TYR A 443 -8.41 -17.99 -16.52
CA TYR A 443 -7.03 -18.44 -16.70
C TYR A 443 -6.82 -19.83 -16.09
N PRO A 444 -6.08 -20.71 -16.78
CA PRO A 444 -5.80 -22.05 -16.29
C PRO A 444 -5.07 -22.02 -14.94
N SER A 445 -5.36 -23.01 -14.11
CA SER A 445 -4.77 -23.18 -12.78
C SER A 445 -3.24 -23.22 -12.87
N GLY A 446 -2.56 -22.32 -12.15
CA GLY A 446 -1.12 -22.11 -12.27
C GLY A 446 -0.64 -20.74 -11.76
N ARG A 447 0.48 -20.25 -12.30
CA ARG A 447 1.03 -18.93 -11.94
C ARG A 447 0.18 -17.81 -12.55
N VAL A 448 -0.30 -16.90 -11.71
CA VAL A 448 -1.06 -15.71 -12.15
C VAL A 448 -0.17 -14.85 -13.08
N PRO A 449 -0.63 -14.53 -14.31
CA PRO A 449 0.07 -13.60 -15.21
C PRO A 449 0.33 -12.25 -14.55
N VAL A 450 1.45 -11.62 -14.89
CA VAL A 450 1.88 -10.33 -14.30
C VAL A 450 0.84 -9.24 -14.56
N GLU A 451 0.16 -9.28 -15.71
CA GLU A 451 -0.90 -8.34 -16.06
C GLU A 451 -2.09 -8.44 -15.10
N ILE A 452 -2.52 -9.67 -14.78
CA ILE A 452 -3.62 -9.90 -13.83
C ILE A 452 -3.20 -9.53 -12.42
N ALA A 453 -1.98 -9.92 -12.03
CA ALA A 453 -1.44 -9.55 -10.73
C ALA A 453 -1.42 -8.02 -10.55
N ASN A 454 -1.01 -7.27 -11.57
CA ASN A 454 -1.03 -5.80 -11.55
C ASN A 454 -2.47 -5.23 -11.54
N GLU A 455 -3.41 -5.86 -12.25
CA GLU A 455 -4.83 -5.47 -12.20
C GLU A 455 -5.44 -5.68 -10.82
N ILE A 456 -5.15 -6.81 -10.16
CA ILE A 456 -5.57 -7.10 -8.79
C ILE A 456 -4.92 -6.09 -7.84
N ASP A 457 -3.60 -5.97 -7.89
CA ASP A 457 -2.85 -5.04 -7.04
C ASP A 457 -3.35 -3.61 -7.17
N GLY A 458 -3.61 -3.15 -8.39
CA GLY A 458 -4.16 -1.83 -8.68
C GLY A 458 -5.58 -1.65 -8.17
N THR A 459 -6.46 -2.63 -8.38
CA THR A 459 -7.88 -2.53 -7.99
C THR A 459 -8.09 -2.56 -6.49
N PHE A 460 -7.26 -3.31 -5.76
CA PHE A 460 -7.29 -3.38 -4.30
C PHE A 460 -6.28 -2.45 -3.61
N SER A 461 -5.61 -1.55 -4.36
CA SER A 461 -4.64 -0.60 -3.81
C SER A 461 -5.27 0.52 -2.99
N SER A 462 -6.53 0.87 -3.25
CA SER A 462 -7.19 2.00 -2.59
C SER A 462 -8.67 1.73 -2.31
N SER A 463 -9.17 2.32 -1.22
CA SER A 463 -10.60 2.29 -0.90
C SER A 463 -11.44 3.04 -1.93
N GLY A 464 -10.86 4.00 -2.67
CA GLY A 464 -11.55 4.73 -3.74
C GLY A 464 -11.90 3.81 -4.91
N CYS A 465 -10.99 2.92 -5.31
CA CYS A 465 -11.23 1.91 -6.33
C CYS A 465 -12.33 0.92 -5.91
N LEU A 466 -12.30 0.45 -4.66
CA LEU A 466 -13.34 -0.45 -4.13
C LEU A 466 -14.71 0.23 -4.07
N ASN A 467 -14.78 1.44 -3.53
CA ASN A 467 -16.04 2.20 -3.50
C ASN A 467 -16.58 2.46 -4.91
N GLY A 468 -15.69 2.78 -5.87
CA GLY A 468 -16.05 2.96 -7.27
C GLY A 468 -16.55 1.69 -7.96
N SER A 469 -16.06 0.52 -7.54
CA SER A 469 -16.42 -0.79 -8.11
C SER A 469 -17.86 -1.20 -7.83
N PHE A 470 -18.39 -0.77 -6.69
CA PHE A 470 -19.68 -1.24 -6.18
C PHE A 470 -20.71 -0.11 -6.09
N LEU A 471 -20.60 0.94 -6.91
CA LEU A 471 -21.61 1.99 -6.91
C LEU A 471 -22.99 1.43 -7.32
N ALA A 472 -24.04 1.87 -6.63
CA ALA A 472 -25.43 1.50 -6.94
C ALA A 472 -25.92 2.17 -8.24
N VAL A 473 -25.49 1.64 -9.38
CA VAL A 473 -25.70 2.23 -10.72
C VAL A 473 -27.05 1.90 -11.35
N SER A 474 -27.69 0.79 -10.97
CA SER A 474 -28.92 0.27 -11.63
C SER A 474 -30.08 1.27 -11.68
N ASN A 475 -30.23 2.11 -10.65
CA ASN A 475 -31.25 3.16 -10.56
C ASN A 475 -30.66 4.57 -10.38
N ASP A 476 -29.39 4.79 -10.71
CA ASP A 476 -28.67 6.04 -10.39
C ASP A 476 -28.65 6.38 -8.88
N ASP A 477 -28.89 5.40 -8.00
CA ASP A 477 -28.98 5.63 -6.55
C ASP A 477 -27.66 6.14 -5.97
N HIS A 478 -26.52 5.76 -6.56
CA HIS A 478 -25.20 6.30 -6.20
C HIS A 478 -25.13 7.84 -6.21
N TYR A 479 -25.90 8.57 -7.03
CA TYR A 479 -25.95 10.04 -6.97
C TYR A 479 -26.52 10.60 -5.65
N ARG A 480 -27.12 9.75 -4.81
CA ARG A 480 -27.64 10.12 -3.49
C ARG A 480 -26.60 10.01 -2.38
N THR A 481 -25.36 9.60 -2.69
CA THR A 481 -24.25 9.36 -1.74
C THR A 481 -24.04 10.51 -0.74
N GLY A 482 -24.06 10.23 0.56
CA GLY A 482 -23.64 11.13 1.64
C GLY A 482 -23.69 10.45 3.01
N THR A 483 -23.78 11.25 4.08
CA THR A 483 -23.64 10.75 5.47
C THR A 483 -24.64 9.66 5.87
N ARG A 484 -25.83 9.62 5.25
CA ARG A 484 -26.88 8.62 5.54
C ARG A 484 -27.01 7.52 4.50
N PHE A 485 -26.35 7.65 3.35
CA PHE A 485 -26.49 6.74 2.22
C PHE A 485 -25.14 6.57 1.57
N SER A 486 -24.55 5.37 1.66
CA SER A 486 -23.20 5.12 1.16
C SER A 486 -23.06 5.27 -0.36
N GLY A 487 -24.15 5.04 -1.12
CA GLY A 487 -24.08 4.98 -2.58
C GLY A 487 -23.52 3.68 -3.13
N VAL A 488 -23.18 2.73 -2.25
CA VAL A 488 -22.52 1.47 -2.57
C VAL A 488 -23.51 0.31 -2.43
N ASP A 489 -23.56 -0.57 -3.42
CA ASP A 489 -24.29 -1.84 -3.41
C ASP A 489 -23.48 -2.91 -2.66
N MET A 490 -23.74 -3.01 -1.36
CA MET A 490 -23.10 -4.00 -0.49
C MET A 490 -23.46 -5.44 -0.85
N ASN A 491 -24.61 -5.68 -1.49
CA ASN A 491 -24.98 -7.02 -1.94
C ASN A 491 -24.16 -7.43 -3.15
N ALA A 492 -23.98 -6.53 -4.12
CA ALA A 492 -23.09 -6.74 -5.25
C ALA A 492 -21.65 -7.00 -4.76
N ALA A 493 -21.14 -6.22 -3.81
CA ALA A 493 -19.85 -6.44 -3.19
C ALA A 493 -19.74 -7.84 -2.57
N ARG A 494 -20.69 -8.21 -1.70
CA ARG A 494 -20.71 -9.53 -1.04
C ARG A 494 -20.73 -10.69 -2.04
N LEU A 495 -21.61 -10.62 -3.05
CA LEU A 495 -21.73 -11.66 -4.08
C LEU A 495 -20.45 -11.77 -4.92
N LEU A 496 -19.82 -10.63 -5.20
CA LEU A 496 -18.60 -10.57 -5.99
C LEU A 496 -17.40 -11.12 -5.21
N PHE A 497 -17.24 -10.78 -3.93
CA PHE A 497 -16.20 -11.39 -3.09
C PHE A 497 -16.43 -12.89 -2.90
N HIS A 498 -17.68 -13.35 -2.77
CA HIS A 498 -17.98 -14.78 -2.71
C HIS A 498 -17.60 -15.52 -4.02
N LYS A 499 -17.71 -14.89 -5.18
CA LYS A 499 -17.23 -15.45 -6.46
C LYS A 499 -15.71 -15.44 -6.56
N LEU A 500 -15.07 -14.43 -6.00
CA LEU A 500 -13.61 -14.27 -6.03
C LEU A 500 -12.92 -15.28 -5.12
N ILE A 501 -13.50 -15.56 -3.95
CA ILE A 501 -12.98 -16.49 -2.93
C ILE A 501 -13.52 -17.90 -3.23
N GLN A 502 -13.12 -18.46 -4.38
CA GLN A 502 -13.42 -19.84 -4.75
C GLN A 502 -12.19 -20.75 -4.63
N PRO A 503 -12.37 -22.03 -4.23
CA PRO A 503 -11.28 -22.95 -3.99
C PRO A 503 -10.47 -23.28 -5.26
N ASP A 504 -11.05 -23.07 -6.45
CA ASP A 504 -10.41 -23.40 -7.72
C ASP A 504 -9.26 -22.45 -8.10
N HIS A 505 -9.22 -21.23 -7.53
CA HIS A 505 -8.19 -20.22 -7.80
C HIS A 505 -7.66 -19.55 -6.50
N PRO A 506 -6.97 -20.32 -5.64
CA PRO A 506 -6.54 -19.86 -4.33
C PRO A 506 -5.49 -18.73 -4.39
N GLN A 507 -4.70 -18.64 -5.47
CA GLN A 507 -3.68 -17.61 -5.67
C GLN A 507 -4.31 -16.21 -5.82
N ILE A 508 -5.42 -16.11 -6.55
CA ILE A 508 -6.17 -14.85 -6.73
C ILE A 508 -6.74 -14.40 -5.38
N SER A 509 -7.37 -15.32 -4.66
CA SER A 509 -7.98 -15.07 -3.35
C SER A 509 -6.94 -14.61 -2.32
N GLN A 510 -5.77 -15.24 -2.29
CA GLN A 510 -4.67 -14.86 -1.42
C GLN A 510 -4.15 -13.45 -1.76
N GLN A 511 -3.90 -13.16 -3.03
CA GLN A 511 -3.38 -11.85 -3.45
C GLN A 511 -4.34 -10.72 -3.08
N VAL A 512 -5.65 -10.93 -3.24
CA VAL A 512 -6.70 -10.00 -2.79
C VAL A 512 -6.68 -9.86 -1.27
N ASN A 513 -6.52 -10.95 -0.53
CA ASN A 513 -6.48 -10.94 0.92
C ASN A 513 -5.27 -10.16 1.45
N GLU A 514 -4.11 -10.27 0.82
CA GLU A 514 -2.91 -9.51 1.17
C GLU A 514 -3.10 -7.99 1.00
N LYS A 515 -3.83 -7.56 -0.04
CA LYS A 515 -4.11 -6.14 -0.30
C LYS A 515 -5.23 -5.57 0.57
N THR A 516 -6.18 -6.38 0.99
CA THR A 516 -7.32 -5.93 1.81
C THR A 516 -7.04 -5.91 3.31
N GLY A 517 -5.79 -6.14 3.74
CA GLY A 517 -5.42 -6.15 5.16
C GLY A 517 -5.69 -7.48 5.86
N GLN A 518 -5.68 -8.59 5.13
CA GLN A 518 -5.82 -9.95 5.65
C GLN A 518 -7.17 -10.21 6.36
N ILE A 519 -8.26 -9.71 5.76
CA ILE A 519 -9.63 -9.87 6.27
C ILE A 519 -10.00 -11.36 6.40
N ILE A 520 -9.55 -12.18 5.46
CA ILE A 520 -9.75 -13.63 5.48
C ILE A 520 -8.63 -14.25 6.31
N GLN A 521 -9.02 -14.98 7.36
CA GLN A 521 -8.06 -15.73 8.17
C GLN A 521 -7.36 -16.80 7.31
N TYR A 522 -6.05 -16.95 7.50
CA TYR A 522 -5.22 -17.83 6.67
C TYR A 522 -5.63 -19.31 6.77
N ASP A 523 -6.23 -19.74 7.88
CA ASP A 523 -6.74 -21.10 8.08
C ASP A 523 -7.78 -21.50 7.03
N LYS A 524 -8.49 -20.53 6.44
CA LYS A 524 -9.46 -20.78 5.36
C LYS A 524 -8.82 -21.17 4.04
N PHE A 525 -7.52 -20.95 3.88
CA PHE A 525 -6.78 -21.35 2.68
C PHE A 525 -6.04 -22.68 2.85
N TYR A 526 -6.02 -23.25 4.04
CA TYR A 526 -5.31 -24.50 4.30
C TYR A 526 -5.98 -25.66 3.55
N ILE A 527 -5.16 -26.48 2.91
CA ILE A 527 -5.58 -27.74 2.32
C ILE A 527 -4.98 -28.84 3.20
N HIS A 528 -5.78 -29.35 4.13
CA HIS A 528 -5.32 -30.33 5.14
C HIS A 528 -4.82 -31.64 4.53
N GLU A 529 -5.34 -32.01 3.35
CA GLU A 529 -4.99 -33.22 2.62
C GLU A 529 -3.68 -33.10 1.82
N VAL A 530 -3.01 -31.94 1.81
CA VAL A 530 -1.78 -31.73 1.00
C VAL A 530 -0.70 -32.76 1.31
N GLN A 531 -0.53 -33.16 2.58
CA GLN A 531 0.46 -34.17 2.97
C GLN A 531 0.12 -35.58 2.46
N GLU A 532 -1.14 -35.85 2.14
CA GLU A 532 -1.58 -37.14 1.58
C GLU A 532 -1.45 -37.16 0.06
N LEU A 533 -1.55 -35.98 -0.58
CA LEU A 533 -1.53 -35.81 -2.02
C LEU A 533 -0.12 -35.65 -2.60
N ILE A 534 0.82 -35.06 -1.85
CA ILE A 534 2.19 -34.81 -2.32
C ILE A 534 3.25 -35.11 -1.26
N ASP A 535 4.44 -35.49 -1.72
CA ASP A 535 5.64 -35.56 -0.87
C ASP A 535 6.19 -34.14 -0.63
N ILE A 536 5.67 -33.50 0.42
CA ILE A 536 6.04 -32.14 0.81
C ILE A 536 7.53 -31.99 1.15
N ARG A 537 8.23 -33.07 1.54
CA ARG A 537 9.66 -33.02 1.85
C ARG A 537 10.48 -32.89 0.57
N ASN A 538 10.14 -33.70 -0.43
CA ASN A 538 10.78 -33.63 -1.73
C ASN A 538 10.43 -32.32 -2.47
N ASP A 539 9.18 -31.85 -2.37
CA ASP A 539 8.76 -30.55 -2.91
C ASP A 539 9.62 -29.39 -2.36
N TYR A 540 9.87 -29.37 -1.05
CA TYR A 540 10.74 -28.39 -0.42
C TYR A 540 12.19 -28.47 -0.88
N ILE A 541 12.76 -29.68 -0.98
CA ILE A 541 14.12 -29.89 -1.49
C ILE A 541 14.26 -29.30 -2.90
N ASN A 542 13.30 -29.61 -3.77
CA ASN A 542 13.27 -29.08 -5.13
C ASN A 542 13.16 -27.55 -5.13
N TRP A 543 12.30 -26.97 -4.29
CA TRP A 543 12.12 -25.52 -4.18
C TRP A 543 13.40 -24.80 -3.72
N VAL A 544 14.10 -25.32 -2.71
CA VAL A 544 15.37 -24.73 -2.25
C VAL A 544 16.45 -24.83 -3.32
N GLN A 545 16.55 -25.98 -4.00
CA GLN A 545 17.53 -26.18 -5.09
C GLN A 545 17.27 -25.25 -6.28
N GLN A 546 16.01 -25.07 -6.68
CA GLN A 546 15.62 -24.13 -7.73
C GLN A 546 16.11 -22.72 -7.44
N GLN A 547 15.97 -22.27 -6.19
CA GLN A 547 16.39 -20.93 -5.81
C GLN A 547 17.91 -20.79 -5.62
N ALA A 548 18.64 -21.89 -5.45
CA ALA A 548 20.10 -21.88 -5.30
C ALA A 548 20.82 -21.89 -6.66
N TYR A 549 20.29 -22.58 -7.67
CA TYR A 549 20.99 -22.83 -8.93
C TYR A 549 20.54 -21.97 -10.13
N GLY A 550 19.44 -21.23 -10.05
CA GLY A 550 18.99 -20.33 -11.12
C GLY A 550 18.56 -21.06 -12.40
N MET A 551 17.25 -21.06 -12.66
CA MET A 551 16.54 -21.48 -13.89
C MET A 551 17.32 -22.35 -14.90
N LEU A 552 17.26 -23.67 -14.72
CA LEU A 552 17.26 -24.59 -15.88
C LEU A 552 15.84 -24.61 -16.45
N ALA A 553 15.69 -24.63 -17.78
CA ALA A 553 14.41 -24.83 -18.44
C ALA A 553 13.89 -26.25 -18.12
N ASP A 554 12.59 -26.38 -17.82
CA ASP A 554 11.85 -27.61 -17.45
C ASP A 554 11.95 -28.13 -16.00
N ILE A 555 11.86 -27.25 -14.99
CA ILE A 555 11.71 -27.70 -13.60
C ILE A 555 10.21 -27.66 -13.18
N PRO A 556 9.67 -28.72 -12.54
CA PRO A 556 8.28 -28.77 -12.09
C PRO A 556 7.91 -27.66 -11.09
N VAL A 557 6.66 -27.20 -11.17
CA VAL A 557 6.04 -26.28 -10.21
C VAL A 557 6.05 -26.91 -8.83
N THR A 558 6.62 -26.23 -7.84
CA THR A 558 6.63 -26.67 -6.44
C THR A 558 5.53 -26.00 -5.64
N ILE A 559 4.82 -26.73 -4.78
CA ILE A 559 3.75 -26.15 -3.94
C ILE A 559 4.32 -25.19 -2.89
N CYS A 560 5.60 -25.31 -2.50
CA CYS A 560 6.33 -24.37 -1.64
C CYS A 560 6.33 -22.91 -2.13
N THR A 561 5.99 -22.60 -3.39
CA THR A 561 5.76 -21.21 -3.83
C THR A 561 4.47 -20.59 -3.30
N TYR A 562 3.57 -21.41 -2.74
CA TYR A 562 2.26 -21.02 -2.23
C TYR A 562 2.12 -21.38 -0.74
N PRO A 563 2.93 -20.79 0.16
CA PRO A 563 3.02 -21.21 1.57
C PRO A 563 1.70 -21.17 2.34
N PHE A 564 0.75 -20.35 1.88
CA PHE A 564 -0.56 -20.16 2.50
C PHE A 564 -1.49 -21.39 2.40
N VAL A 565 -1.20 -22.36 1.53
CA VAL A 565 -2.00 -23.60 1.41
C VAL A 565 -1.62 -24.65 2.45
N PHE A 566 -0.42 -24.55 3.02
CA PHE A 566 0.04 -25.48 4.04
C PHE A 566 -0.53 -25.10 5.39
N ASP A 567 -1.10 -26.07 6.09
CA ASP A 567 -1.42 -25.93 7.50
C ASP A 567 -0.16 -25.94 8.38
N ALA A 568 -0.38 -25.69 9.67
CA ALA A 568 0.68 -25.67 10.67
C ALA A 568 1.47 -27.00 10.74
N GLN A 569 0.81 -28.14 10.52
CA GLN A 569 1.44 -29.47 10.55
C GLN A 569 2.38 -29.65 9.35
N ALA A 570 1.94 -29.26 8.16
CA ALA A 570 2.74 -29.37 6.94
C ALA A 570 3.98 -28.47 7.04
N LYS A 571 3.80 -27.22 7.48
CA LYS A 571 4.92 -26.28 7.67
C LYS A 571 5.93 -26.76 8.71
N THR A 572 5.47 -27.39 9.78
CA THR A 572 6.35 -28.03 10.78
C THR A 572 7.19 -29.12 10.13
N THR A 573 6.60 -29.93 9.25
CA THR A 573 7.33 -30.96 8.50
C THR A 573 8.35 -30.35 7.53
N LEU A 574 8.03 -29.22 6.89
CA LEU A 574 8.97 -28.49 6.04
C LEU A 574 10.17 -27.98 6.84
N LEU A 575 9.94 -27.40 8.02
CA LEU A 575 11.02 -26.96 8.91
C LEU A 575 11.86 -28.11 9.43
N GLN A 576 11.24 -29.23 9.80
CA GLN A 576 11.96 -30.45 10.19
C GLN A 576 12.86 -30.95 9.06
N THR A 577 12.36 -30.93 7.84
CA THR A 577 13.10 -31.33 6.64
C THR A 577 14.29 -30.39 6.42
N ASP A 578 14.09 -29.08 6.49
CA ASP A 578 15.18 -28.09 6.38
C ASP A 578 16.24 -28.29 7.47
N ALA A 579 15.82 -28.46 8.73
CA ALA A 579 16.74 -28.64 9.83
C ALA A 579 17.60 -29.90 9.67
N VAL A 580 16.99 -31.05 9.32
CA VAL A 580 17.72 -32.30 9.06
C VAL A 580 18.68 -32.17 7.88
N LEU A 581 18.27 -31.52 6.78
CA LEU A 581 19.13 -31.28 5.63
C LEU A 581 20.35 -30.44 6.00
N GLN A 582 20.13 -29.33 6.72
CA GLN A 582 21.20 -28.46 7.18
C GLN A 582 22.15 -29.17 8.16
N MET A 583 21.62 -30.03 9.05
CA MET A 583 22.44 -30.85 9.96
C MET A 583 23.31 -31.82 9.19
N GLN A 584 22.74 -32.52 8.21
CA GLN A 584 23.49 -33.49 7.42
C GLN A 584 24.58 -32.83 6.58
N MET A 585 24.29 -31.67 5.97
CA MET A 585 25.30 -30.87 5.26
C MET A 585 26.45 -30.43 6.18
N ALA A 586 26.15 -30.02 7.42
CA ALA A 586 27.15 -29.62 8.40
C ALA A 586 28.03 -30.82 8.86
N ILE A 587 27.44 -32.00 9.03
CA ILE A 587 28.16 -33.25 9.33
C ILE A 587 29.09 -33.64 8.18
N ASP A 588 28.59 -33.63 6.94
CA ASP A 588 29.38 -33.97 5.75
C ASP A 588 30.54 -33.00 5.54
N GLN A 589 30.35 -31.73 5.87
CA GLN A 589 31.42 -30.73 5.85
C GLN A 589 32.46 -30.98 6.95
N ALA A 590 32.02 -31.30 8.17
CA ALA A 590 32.91 -31.67 9.27
C ALA A 590 33.73 -32.92 8.95
N HIS A 591 33.11 -33.96 8.37
CA HIS A 591 33.81 -35.15 7.91
C HIS A 591 34.82 -34.82 6.81
N ARG A 592 34.46 -34.02 5.80
CA ARG A 592 35.40 -33.58 4.76
C ARG A 592 36.57 -32.79 5.31
N GLN A 593 36.33 -31.91 6.27
CA GLN A 593 37.39 -31.17 6.96
C GLN A 593 38.29 -32.09 7.77
N ASN A 594 37.73 -33.06 8.49
CA ASN A 594 38.50 -34.04 9.25
C ASN A 594 39.35 -34.92 8.35
N VAL A 595 38.80 -35.39 7.24
CA VAL A 595 39.58 -36.13 6.22
C VAL A 595 40.70 -35.23 5.69
N SER A 596 40.43 -33.96 5.40
CA SER A 596 41.46 -33.01 4.94
C SER A 596 42.54 -32.75 6.00
N SER A 597 42.18 -32.69 7.29
CA SER A 597 43.13 -32.51 8.40
C SER A 597 44.12 -33.67 8.56
N LEU A 598 43.73 -34.88 8.16
CA LEU A 598 44.63 -36.04 8.14
C LEU A 598 45.72 -35.92 7.07
N PHE A 599 45.46 -35.18 5.99
CA PHE A 599 46.40 -35.01 4.86
C PHE A 599 47.14 -33.65 4.88
N LEU A 600 46.60 -32.64 5.56
CA LEU A 600 47.15 -31.28 5.61
C LEU A 600 47.19 -30.76 7.07
N PRO A 601 48.37 -30.68 7.71
CA PRO A 601 48.49 -30.33 9.14
C PRO A 601 48.04 -28.91 9.53
N VAL A 602 47.83 -28.02 8.56
CA VAL A 602 47.36 -26.64 8.79
C VAL A 602 45.85 -26.59 9.05
N ILE A 603 45.12 -27.64 8.69
CA ILE A 603 43.66 -27.73 8.86
C ILE A 603 43.38 -28.48 10.16
N GLU A 604 42.74 -27.81 11.12
CA GLU A 604 42.34 -28.44 12.38
C GLU A 604 41.13 -29.37 12.20
N SER A 605 41.15 -30.50 12.90
CA SER A 605 40.00 -31.40 13.02
C SER A 605 38.89 -30.77 13.85
N VAL A 606 37.63 -31.02 13.49
CA VAL A 606 36.43 -30.49 14.13
C VAL A 606 35.49 -31.61 14.58
N ASN A 607 34.71 -31.37 15.63
CA ASN A 607 33.70 -32.31 16.09
C ASN A 607 32.47 -32.31 15.14
N PRO A 608 31.89 -33.47 14.78
CA PRO A 608 30.67 -33.53 13.96
C PRO A 608 29.41 -33.06 14.69
N CYS A 609 29.43 -32.99 16.02
CA CYS A 609 28.33 -32.48 16.84
C CYS A 609 28.68 -31.13 17.48
N LEU A 610 27.65 -30.34 17.78
CA LEU A 610 27.75 -29.21 18.69
C LEU A 610 27.62 -29.74 20.11
N ILE A 611 28.72 -29.78 20.86
CA ILE A 611 28.74 -30.31 22.22
C ILE A 611 28.65 -29.16 23.22
N LEU A 612 27.62 -29.17 24.07
CA LEU A 612 27.51 -28.30 25.23
C LEU A 612 27.80 -29.10 26.49
N VAL A 613 28.93 -28.80 27.14
CA VAL A 613 29.28 -29.35 28.46
C VAL A 613 28.94 -28.29 29.49
N VAL A 614 28.00 -28.59 30.38
CA VAL A 614 27.44 -27.60 31.32
C VAL A 614 27.30 -28.18 32.74
N ARG A 615 27.49 -27.33 33.75
CA ARG A 615 27.17 -27.63 35.15
C ARG A 615 25.77 -27.15 35.49
N ARG A 616 25.05 -27.89 36.34
CA ARG A 616 23.67 -27.53 36.73
C ARG A 616 23.61 -26.19 37.45
N GLU A 617 24.59 -25.95 38.31
CA GLU A 617 24.76 -24.73 39.12
C GLU A 617 25.25 -23.51 38.33
N ASN A 618 25.76 -23.69 37.10
CA ASN A 618 26.29 -22.60 36.26
C ASN A 618 25.88 -22.73 34.78
N ILE A 619 24.64 -23.15 34.53
CA ILE A 619 24.16 -23.52 33.19
C ILE A 619 24.29 -22.38 32.17
N VAL A 620 23.97 -21.14 32.56
CA VAL A 620 24.04 -19.97 31.68
C VAL A 620 25.49 -19.62 31.35
N GLY A 621 26.36 -19.53 32.36
CA GLY A 621 27.77 -19.18 32.18
C GLY A 621 28.50 -20.18 31.30
N ASP A 622 28.30 -21.48 31.55
CA ASP A 622 28.96 -22.55 30.77
C ASP A 622 28.43 -22.58 29.32
N ALA A 623 27.11 -22.45 29.12
CA ALA A 623 26.53 -22.39 27.78
C ALA A 623 27.03 -21.18 26.99
N MET A 624 27.12 -20.00 27.64
CA MET A 624 27.62 -18.78 27.04
C MET A 624 29.09 -18.90 26.62
N GLU A 625 29.94 -19.49 27.47
CA GLU A 625 31.35 -19.68 27.15
C GLU A 625 31.55 -20.55 25.88
N VAL A 626 30.80 -21.65 25.79
CA VAL A 626 30.88 -22.54 24.62
C VAL A 626 30.31 -21.84 23.40
N LEU A 627 29.09 -21.33 23.47
CA LEU A 627 28.39 -20.77 22.31
C LEU A 627 29.07 -19.50 21.78
N ARG A 628 29.80 -18.74 22.59
CA ARG A 628 30.58 -17.58 22.12
C ARG A 628 31.78 -17.97 21.26
N LYS A 629 32.38 -19.13 21.52
CA LYS A 629 33.56 -19.65 20.78
C LYS A 629 33.16 -20.46 19.53
N THR A 630 31.88 -20.83 19.42
CA THR A 630 31.34 -21.63 18.32
C THR A 630 31.29 -20.87 16.99
N LYS A 631 31.77 -21.49 15.90
CA LYS A 631 31.69 -20.90 14.54
C LYS A 631 30.27 -20.99 14.00
N ASN A 632 29.88 -20.06 13.11
CA ASN A 632 28.52 -20.00 12.55
C ASN A 632 28.02 -21.34 11.97
N ILE A 633 28.91 -22.12 11.36
CA ILE A 633 28.54 -23.40 10.73
C ILE A 633 28.27 -24.51 11.75
N ASP A 634 28.84 -24.39 12.95
CA ASP A 634 28.74 -25.41 13.99
C ASP A 634 27.38 -25.38 14.68
N TYR A 635 26.66 -24.25 14.67
CA TYR A 635 25.29 -24.16 15.19
C TYR A 635 24.28 -25.02 14.42
N LYS A 636 24.63 -25.42 13.19
CA LYS A 636 23.82 -26.29 12.35
C LYS A 636 24.12 -27.77 12.60
N LYS A 637 25.11 -28.12 13.42
CA LYS A 637 25.42 -29.52 13.75
C LYS A 637 24.39 -30.09 14.74
N PRO A 638 24.23 -31.43 14.81
CA PRO A 638 23.43 -32.05 15.85
C PRO A 638 23.90 -31.62 17.24
N LEU A 639 22.96 -31.16 18.07
CA LEU A 639 23.24 -30.76 19.44
C LEU A 639 23.43 -32.01 20.31
N LYS A 640 24.45 -31.99 21.16
CA LYS A 640 24.66 -32.97 22.23
C LYS A 640 24.92 -32.22 23.54
N VAL A 641 24.15 -32.52 24.57
CA VAL A 641 24.32 -31.91 25.89
C VAL A 641 24.90 -32.91 26.88
N ILE A 642 25.87 -32.46 27.68
CA ILE A 642 26.54 -33.27 28.70
C ILE A 642 26.55 -32.48 30.01
N PHE A 643 25.88 -33.01 31.05
CA PHE A 643 26.02 -32.49 32.39
C PHE A 643 27.29 -33.06 33.05
N VAL A 644 28.10 -32.16 33.62
CA VAL A 644 29.38 -32.55 34.23
C VAL A 644 29.13 -33.52 35.40
N GLY A 645 29.75 -34.70 35.36
CA GLY A 645 29.65 -35.72 36.42
C GLY A 645 28.50 -36.72 36.24
N GLU A 646 27.76 -36.68 35.12
CA GLU A 646 26.64 -37.58 34.86
C GLU A 646 26.90 -38.51 33.66
N ASP A 647 26.82 -39.83 33.88
CA ASP A 647 26.89 -40.85 32.82
C ASP A 647 25.51 -41.00 32.15
N ALA A 648 25.09 -39.99 31.38
CA ALA A 648 23.84 -40.01 30.63
C ALA A 648 24.08 -40.16 29.11
N VAL A 649 23.35 -41.08 28.48
CA VAL A 649 23.31 -41.20 27.01
C VAL A 649 22.22 -40.26 26.49
N ASP A 650 22.62 -39.23 25.72
CA ASP A 650 21.69 -38.25 25.14
C ASP A 650 20.81 -38.89 24.05
N ALA A 651 19.68 -39.47 24.47
CA ALA A 651 18.61 -39.94 23.59
C ALA A 651 17.48 -38.88 23.42
N GLY A 652 17.77 -37.60 23.69
CA GLY A 652 16.81 -36.48 23.58
C GLY A 652 16.29 -35.93 24.91
N GLY A 653 16.23 -36.74 25.98
CA GLY A 653 15.77 -36.29 27.31
C GLY A 653 16.69 -35.23 27.93
N VAL A 654 18.00 -35.41 27.81
CA VAL A 654 19.02 -34.48 28.34
C VAL A 654 18.95 -33.11 27.64
N ARG A 655 18.71 -33.08 26.32
CA ARG A 655 18.50 -31.83 25.56
C ARG A 655 17.24 -31.09 26.01
N LYS A 656 16.13 -31.81 26.14
CA LYS A 656 14.86 -31.23 26.61
C LYS A 656 15.03 -30.61 27.99
N GLU A 657 15.69 -31.33 28.90
CA GLU A 657 16.01 -30.83 30.24
C GLU A 657 16.86 -29.57 30.21
N PHE A 658 17.94 -29.56 29.42
CA PHE A 658 18.79 -28.39 29.25
C PHE A 658 18.00 -27.16 28.80
N PHE A 659 17.15 -27.28 27.77
CA PHE A 659 16.35 -26.16 27.29
C PHE A 659 15.38 -25.64 28.35
N LEU A 660 14.71 -26.54 29.10
CA LEU A 660 13.82 -26.13 30.18
C LEU A 660 14.58 -25.38 31.29
N LEU A 661 15.73 -25.90 31.72
CA LEU A 661 16.53 -25.29 32.79
C LEU A 661 17.10 -23.94 32.37
N ILE A 662 17.73 -23.87 31.19
CA ILE A 662 18.39 -22.64 30.75
C ILE A 662 17.37 -21.54 30.42
N MET A 663 16.21 -21.88 29.86
CA MET A 663 15.16 -20.90 29.58
C MET A 663 14.52 -20.35 30.85
N ARG A 664 14.25 -21.22 31.84
CA ARG A 664 13.76 -20.79 33.15
C ARG A 664 14.74 -19.83 33.84
N GLU A 665 16.03 -20.14 33.76
CA GLU A 665 17.07 -19.29 34.34
C GLU A 665 17.21 -17.96 33.58
N LEU A 666 17.28 -17.98 32.24
CA LEU A 666 17.45 -16.77 31.43
C LEU A 666 16.26 -15.80 31.46
N LEU A 667 15.05 -16.31 31.71
CA LEU A 667 13.84 -15.50 31.82
C LEU A 667 13.54 -15.08 33.27
N ASP A 668 14.36 -15.48 34.23
CA ASP A 668 14.22 -15.12 35.63
C ASP A 668 14.31 -13.57 35.77
N PRO A 669 13.33 -12.93 36.43
CA PRO A 669 13.34 -11.48 36.65
C PRO A 669 14.62 -10.94 37.28
N LYS A 670 15.42 -11.76 37.97
CA LYS A 670 16.71 -11.35 38.58
C LYS A 670 17.71 -10.78 37.57
N TYR A 671 17.66 -11.20 36.31
CA TYR A 671 18.52 -10.66 35.25
C TYR A 671 18.01 -9.32 34.71
N GLY A 672 16.76 -8.92 34.98
CA GLY A 672 16.21 -7.65 34.52
C GLY A 672 16.22 -7.45 33.01
N MET A 673 16.26 -8.54 32.23
CA MET A 673 16.26 -8.51 30.76
C MET A 673 14.88 -8.25 30.18
N PHE A 674 13.84 -8.76 30.85
CA PHE A 674 12.45 -8.66 30.42
C PHE A 674 11.57 -8.10 31.54
N ARG A 675 10.64 -7.24 31.15
CA ARG A 675 9.56 -6.73 31.99
C ARG A 675 8.37 -7.67 31.93
N TYR A 676 7.84 -8.03 33.09
CA TYR A 676 6.59 -8.78 33.21
C TYR A 676 5.39 -7.83 33.26
N TYR A 677 4.34 -8.17 32.53
CA TYR A 677 3.08 -7.42 32.45
C TYR A 677 1.98 -8.23 33.12
N GLU A 678 1.57 -7.81 34.31
CA GLU A 678 0.61 -8.54 35.16
C GLU A 678 -0.73 -8.82 34.46
N ASP A 679 -1.29 -7.82 33.74
CA ASP A 679 -2.62 -7.93 33.12
C ASP A 679 -2.68 -8.98 32.01
N SER A 680 -1.61 -9.08 31.21
CA SER A 680 -1.51 -10.01 30.09
C SER A 680 -0.77 -11.30 30.45
N ARG A 681 -0.02 -11.32 31.56
CA ARG A 681 0.92 -12.37 31.97
C ARG A 681 1.99 -12.64 30.92
N LEU A 682 2.37 -11.62 30.18
CA LEU A 682 3.39 -11.67 29.13
C LEU A 682 4.66 -10.96 29.58
N ILE A 683 5.76 -11.29 28.91
CA ILE A 683 7.04 -10.62 29.06
C ILE A 683 7.40 -9.86 27.78
N TRP A 684 8.08 -8.72 27.94
CA TRP A 684 8.66 -7.95 26.85
C TRP A 684 10.05 -7.44 27.21
N PHE A 685 10.87 -7.10 26.22
CA PHE A 685 12.22 -6.57 26.44
C PHE A 685 12.17 -5.32 27.35
N SER A 686 13.02 -5.30 28.38
CA SER A 686 13.18 -4.14 29.26
C SER A 686 14.07 -3.10 28.57
N ASP A 687 13.55 -1.91 28.29
CA ASP A 687 14.31 -0.80 27.68
C ASP A 687 15.44 -0.30 28.58
N LYS A 688 15.32 -0.53 29.90
CA LYS A 688 16.39 -0.32 30.89
C LYS A 688 16.77 -1.64 31.53
N THR A 689 17.91 -2.17 31.10
CA THR A 689 18.53 -3.37 31.65
C THR A 689 19.99 -3.10 31.98
N PHE A 690 20.51 -3.80 32.98
CA PHE A 690 21.93 -3.76 33.34
C PHE A 690 22.75 -4.82 32.61
N GLU A 691 22.09 -5.68 31.82
CA GLU A 691 22.72 -6.78 31.10
C GLU A 691 23.20 -6.38 29.70
N ASP A 692 24.28 -7.02 29.27
CA ASP A 692 24.89 -6.79 27.96
C ASP A 692 24.07 -7.42 26.82
N SER A 693 24.25 -6.90 25.60
CA SER A 693 23.63 -7.45 24.38
C SER A 693 23.95 -8.94 24.14
N ASP A 694 25.05 -9.44 24.70
CA ASP A 694 25.48 -10.83 24.55
C ASP A 694 24.48 -11.82 25.16
N LEU A 695 23.79 -11.48 26.24
CA LEU A 695 22.75 -12.33 26.84
C LEU A 695 21.48 -12.38 25.97
N PHE A 696 21.08 -11.25 25.38
CA PHE A 696 19.97 -11.23 24.41
C PHE A 696 20.31 -12.07 23.17
N HIS A 697 21.55 -11.98 22.70
CA HIS A 697 22.06 -12.85 21.63
C HIS A 697 21.99 -14.33 22.03
N LEU A 698 22.40 -14.68 23.25
CA LEU A 698 22.35 -16.04 23.77
C LEU A 698 20.92 -16.58 23.78
N ILE A 699 19.96 -15.84 24.33
CA ILE A 699 18.54 -16.27 24.33
C ILE A 699 18.06 -16.49 22.89
N GLY A 700 18.40 -15.58 21.97
CA GLY A 700 18.11 -15.76 20.55
C GLY A 700 18.66 -17.10 20.01
N VAL A 701 19.93 -17.40 20.27
CA VAL A 701 20.58 -18.67 19.88
C VAL A 701 19.89 -19.87 20.51
N ILE A 702 19.55 -19.82 21.80
CA ILE A 702 18.88 -20.92 22.52
C ILE A 702 17.49 -21.16 21.96
N CYS A 703 16.69 -20.11 21.71
CA CYS A 703 15.39 -20.22 21.05
C CYS A 703 15.53 -20.85 19.65
N GLY A 704 16.53 -20.41 18.88
CA GLY A 704 16.82 -20.99 17.58
C GLY A 704 17.22 -22.47 17.65
N LEU A 705 18.06 -22.85 18.62
CA LEU A 705 18.46 -24.24 18.85
C LEU A 705 17.29 -25.12 19.30
N ALA A 706 16.39 -24.60 20.14
CA ALA A 706 15.20 -25.34 20.58
C ALA A 706 14.31 -25.73 19.39
N ILE A 707 13.98 -24.76 18.52
CA ILE A 707 13.20 -24.99 17.30
C ILE A 707 13.94 -25.95 16.35
N TYR A 708 15.22 -25.71 16.13
CA TYR A 708 16.06 -26.52 15.25
C TYR A 708 16.20 -27.98 15.72
N ASN A 709 16.01 -28.23 17.02
CA ASN A 709 16.00 -29.55 17.64
C ASN A 709 14.58 -30.03 18.03
N PHE A 710 13.52 -29.40 17.49
CA PHE A 710 12.12 -29.79 17.68
C PHE A 710 11.68 -29.87 19.15
N THR A 711 12.26 -29.00 19.98
CA THR A 711 11.95 -28.88 21.40
C THR A 711 11.10 -27.64 21.63
N ILE A 712 9.94 -27.83 22.25
CA ILE A 712 9.07 -26.72 22.67
C ILE A 712 9.68 -26.07 23.90
N VAL A 713 9.64 -24.74 23.92
CA VAL A 713 10.07 -23.94 25.05
C VAL A 713 8.93 -23.05 25.51
N ASP A 714 8.86 -22.83 26.81
CA ASP A 714 7.85 -21.97 27.39
C ASP A 714 8.28 -20.49 27.26
N LEU A 715 7.67 -19.79 26.30
CA LEU A 715 7.99 -18.40 25.97
C LEU A 715 6.74 -17.53 26.03
N HIS A 716 6.64 -16.75 27.11
CA HIS A 716 5.52 -15.85 27.37
C HIS A 716 5.62 -14.51 26.61
N PHE A 717 6.06 -14.52 25.35
CA PHE A 717 6.13 -13.32 24.51
C PHE A 717 4.85 -13.12 23.68
N PRO A 718 4.43 -11.86 23.43
CA PRO A 718 3.30 -11.55 22.55
C PRO A 718 3.58 -11.93 21.08
N LEU A 719 2.53 -11.96 20.27
CA LEU A 719 2.61 -12.21 18.82
C LEU A 719 3.56 -11.24 18.10
N ALA A 720 3.73 -10.02 18.63
CA ALA A 720 4.67 -9.02 18.14
C ALA A 720 6.10 -9.54 17.97
N LEU A 721 6.59 -10.43 18.86
CA LEU A 721 7.93 -11.00 18.74
C LEU A 721 8.08 -11.75 17.42
N TYR A 722 7.12 -12.62 17.14
CA TYR A 722 7.12 -13.49 15.97
C TYR A 722 6.86 -12.71 14.67
N LYS A 723 6.05 -11.65 14.73
CA LYS A 723 5.94 -10.68 13.63
C LYS A 723 7.31 -10.07 13.32
N LYS A 724 8.03 -9.57 14.33
CA LYS A 724 9.35 -8.95 14.14
C LYS A 724 10.39 -9.95 13.61
N LEU A 725 10.40 -11.20 14.10
CA LEU A 725 11.28 -12.26 13.59
C LEU A 725 11.05 -12.56 12.10
N LEU A 726 9.80 -12.43 11.64
CA LEU A 726 9.40 -12.57 10.23
C LEU A 726 9.41 -11.24 9.45
N LYS A 727 9.99 -10.18 10.03
CA LYS A 727 10.05 -8.82 9.44
C LYS A 727 8.68 -8.21 9.10
N LYS A 728 7.64 -8.60 9.83
CA LYS A 728 6.31 -7.97 9.79
C LYS A 728 6.20 -6.90 10.87
N LYS A 729 5.46 -5.83 10.59
CA LYS A 729 5.25 -4.72 11.52
C LYS A 729 4.22 -5.10 12.60
N PRO A 730 4.51 -4.83 13.88
CA PRO A 730 3.50 -4.85 14.93
C PRO A 730 2.39 -3.84 14.67
N SER A 731 1.18 -4.11 15.17
CA SER A 731 -0.02 -3.29 15.03
C SER A 731 -0.62 -2.96 16.41
N LEU A 732 -1.68 -2.14 16.41
CA LEU A 732 -2.44 -1.81 17.62
C LEU A 732 -2.99 -3.07 18.33
N ASP A 733 -3.33 -4.13 17.59
CA ASP A 733 -3.81 -5.37 18.21
C ASP A 733 -2.72 -6.09 19.00
N ASP A 734 -1.45 -5.99 18.58
CA ASP A 734 -0.33 -6.50 19.36
C ASP A 734 -0.14 -5.70 20.66
N LEU A 735 -0.40 -4.38 20.62
CA LEU A 735 -0.39 -3.55 21.83
C LEU A 735 -1.54 -3.92 22.77
N LYS A 736 -2.73 -4.26 22.25
CA LYS A 736 -3.85 -4.78 23.06
C LYS A 736 -3.51 -6.14 23.69
N GLU A 737 -2.73 -6.98 23.03
CA GLU A 737 -2.26 -8.25 23.60
C GLU A 737 -1.28 -8.01 24.76
N LEU A 738 -0.27 -7.16 24.57
CA LEU A 738 0.75 -6.89 25.59
C LEU A 738 0.24 -6.02 26.75
N MET A 739 -0.45 -4.92 26.43
CA MET A 739 -0.95 -3.88 27.34
C MET A 739 -2.45 -3.61 27.08
N PRO A 740 -3.37 -4.48 27.56
CA PRO A 740 -4.78 -4.44 27.19
C PRO A 740 -5.49 -3.11 27.47
N ASP A 741 -5.14 -2.44 28.57
CA ASP A 741 -5.76 -1.17 28.94
C ASP A 741 -5.31 -0.04 28.00
N VAL A 742 -4.01 0.10 27.80
CA VAL A 742 -3.44 1.10 26.88
C VAL A 742 -3.93 0.87 25.46
N GLY A 743 -3.91 -0.38 24.97
CA GLY A 743 -4.38 -0.71 23.63
C GLY A 743 -5.87 -0.37 23.43
N ARG A 744 -6.72 -0.59 24.44
CA ARG A 744 -8.14 -0.19 24.40
C ARG A 744 -8.32 1.32 24.41
N SER A 745 -7.54 2.06 25.20
CA SER A 745 -7.57 3.53 25.20
C SER A 745 -7.13 4.12 23.85
N MET A 746 -6.10 3.55 23.22
CA MET A 746 -5.67 3.97 21.88
C MET A 746 -6.75 3.69 20.82
N GLN A 747 -7.44 2.56 20.91
CA GLN A 747 -8.58 2.27 20.04
C GLN A 747 -9.72 3.28 20.25
N GLN A 748 -10.03 3.64 21.49
CA GLN A 748 -11.04 4.65 21.81
C GLN A 748 -10.70 6.03 21.22
N LEU A 749 -9.42 6.42 21.23
CA LEU A 749 -8.97 7.66 20.58
C LEU A 749 -9.23 7.64 19.05
N LEU A 750 -8.97 6.51 18.40
CA LEU A 750 -9.23 6.33 16.96
C LEU A 750 -10.73 6.32 16.63
N ASP A 751 -11.53 5.71 17.49
CA ASP A 751 -12.98 5.56 17.29
C ASP A 751 -13.79 6.79 17.75
N TYR A 752 -13.14 7.77 18.37
CA TYR A 752 -13.79 8.97 18.88
C TYR A 752 -14.43 9.79 17.74
N PRO A 753 -15.76 10.04 17.76
CA PRO A 753 -16.46 10.60 16.60
C PRO A 753 -16.39 12.13 16.50
N GLU A 754 -16.27 12.82 17.64
CA GLU A 754 -16.38 14.28 17.74
C GLU A 754 -15.11 14.99 17.22
N ASP A 755 -15.17 16.32 17.07
CA ASP A 755 -14.07 17.15 16.55
C ASP A 755 -13.13 17.68 17.65
N ASP A 756 -13.53 17.63 18.91
CA ASP A 756 -12.86 18.14 20.12
C ASP A 756 -11.87 17.14 20.73
N VAL A 757 -11.14 16.40 19.88
CA VAL A 757 -10.14 15.40 20.30
C VAL A 757 -9.06 16.03 21.17
N GLU A 758 -8.59 17.21 20.78
CA GLU A 758 -7.50 17.91 21.48
C GLU A 758 -7.93 18.34 22.88
N GLU A 759 -9.11 18.95 23.03
CA GLU A 759 -9.61 19.35 24.34
C GLU A 759 -10.04 18.15 25.20
N THR A 760 -10.59 17.10 24.58
CA THR A 760 -11.09 15.93 25.32
C THR A 760 -9.96 15.08 25.89
N PHE A 761 -8.95 14.77 25.07
CA PHE A 761 -7.88 13.86 25.46
C PHE A 761 -6.66 14.59 26.03
N CYS A 762 -6.44 15.86 25.66
CA CYS A 762 -5.31 16.67 26.12
C CYS A 762 -3.95 15.95 26.00
N LEU A 763 -3.76 15.21 24.90
CA LEU A 763 -2.54 14.47 24.63
C LEU A 763 -1.60 15.28 23.73
N ASN A 764 -0.30 15.03 23.88
CA ASN A 764 0.74 15.42 22.92
C ASN A 764 1.52 14.17 22.50
N PHE A 765 2.48 14.30 21.58
CA PHE A 765 3.29 13.18 21.10
C PHE A 765 4.40 12.79 22.10
N THR A 766 4.06 12.70 23.37
CA THR A 766 4.93 12.21 24.43
C THR A 766 4.28 11.07 25.20
N ILE A 767 5.12 10.23 25.79
CA ILE A 767 4.68 9.17 26.68
C ILE A 767 5.47 9.21 27.98
N THR A 768 4.83 8.70 29.02
CA THR A 768 5.43 8.58 30.34
C THR A 768 5.84 7.12 30.55
N VAL A 769 7.14 6.88 30.72
CA VAL A 769 7.70 5.56 30.97
C VAL A 769 8.22 5.51 32.40
N GLU A 770 7.69 4.58 33.18
CA GLU A 770 8.15 4.34 34.55
C GLU A 770 9.19 3.22 34.58
N ASN A 771 10.37 3.53 35.11
CA ASN A 771 11.50 2.62 35.24
C ASN A 771 12.15 2.77 36.62
N PHE A 772 12.18 1.69 37.41
CA PHE A 772 12.74 1.66 38.78
C PHE A 772 12.16 2.74 39.72
N GLY A 773 10.88 3.06 39.58
CA GLY A 773 10.19 4.11 40.36
C GLY A 773 10.53 5.55 39.93
N ALA A 774 11.35 5.72 38.89
CA ALA A 774 11.59 7.01 38.24
C ALA A 774 10.74 7.13 36.96
N THR A 775 10.09 8.26 36.82
CA THR A 775 9.22 8.56 35.68
C THR A 775 9.98 9.41 34.66
N GLU A 776 10.08 8.93 33.41
CA GLU A 776 10.68 9.67 32.30
C GLU A 776 9.66 9.98 31.22
N VAL A 777 9.70 11.21 30.71
CA VAL A 777 8.91 11.62 29.54
C VAL A 777 9.75 11.37 28.28
N LYS A 778 9.17 10.68 27.31
CA LYS A 778 9.79 10.36 26.01
C LYS A 778 8.97 10.94 24.89
N GLU A 779 9.61 11.66 23.98
CA GLU A 779 8.96 12.14 22.76
C GLU A 779 8.90 11.02 21.70
N LEU A 780 7.72 10.81 21.12
CA LEU A 780 7.50 9.79 20.08
C LEU A 780 7.98 10.25 18.70
N VAL A 781 7.92 11.57 18.46
CA VAL A 781 8.33 12.26 17.23
C VAL A 781 9.15 13.51 17.61
N LEU A 782 9.82 14.11 16.62
CA LEU A 782 10.60 15.33 16.82
C LEU A 782 9.70 16.49 17.32
N ASN A 783 10.05 17.13 18.42
CA ASN A 783 9.25 18.18 19.08
C ASN A 783 7.86 17.65 19.49
N GLY A 784 7.82 16.43 20.00
CA GLY A 784 6.58 15.75 20.36
C GLY A 784 5.85 16.43 21.53
N ALA A 785 6.58 17.06 22.46
CA ALA A 785 5.99 17.79 23.59
C ALA A 785 5.14 18.99 23.14
N ASP A 786 5.53 19.64 22.05
CA ASP A 786 4.85 20.82 21.50
C ASP A 786 3.76 20.45 20.46
N THR A 787 3.63 19.17 20.12
CA THR A 787 2.68 18.70 19.10
C THR A 787 1.46 18.07 19.78
N ALA A 788 0.34 18.79 19.81
CA ALA A 788 -0.92 18.28 20.36
C ALA A 788 -1.56 17.22 19.44
N VAL A 789 -2.24 16.24 20.06
CA VAL A 789 -2.99 15.19 19.36
C VAL A 789 -4.39 15.69 19.05
N ASN A 790 -4.76 15.67 17.78
CA ASN A 790 -6.05 16.14 17.25
C ASN A 790 -6.62 15.12 16.25
N LYS A 791 -7.79 15.45 15.68
CA LYS A 791 -8.51 14.56 14.76
C LYS A 791 -7.71 14.18 13.51
N GLN A 792 -6.85 15.06 13.02
CA GLN A 792 -6.07 14.83 11.80
C GLN A 792 -4.84 13.95 12.05
N ASN A 793 -4.21 14.04 13.22
CA ASN A 793 -2.95 13.34 13.52
C ASN A 793 -3.08 12.16 14.52
N ARG A 794 -4.27 11.87 15.07
CA ARG A 794 -4.48 10.78 16.03
C ARG A 794 -3.99 9.40 15.56
N HIS A 795 -4.09 9.12 14.26
CA HIS A 795 -3.56 7.87 13.69
C HIS A 795 -2.03 7.84 13.78
N GLU A 796 -1.37 8.96 13.48
CA GLU A 796 0.08 9.09 13.59
C GLU A 796 0.57 8.94 15.03
N PHE A 797 -0.20 9.44 16.02
CA PHE A 797 0.10 9.26 17.44
C PHE A 797 0.05 7.79 17.85
N VAL A 798 -1.03 7.08 17.50
CA VAL A 798 -1.17 5.64 17.81
C VAL A 798 -0.07 4.82 17.12
N ASP A 799 0.21 5.08 15.86
CA ASP A 799 1.28 4.41 15.12
C ASP A 799 2.66 4.67 15.75
N ALA A 800 2.94 5.92 16.15
CA ALA A 800 4.19 6.28 16.81
C ALA A 800 4.32 5.64 18.20
N TYR A 801 3.22 5.46 18.93
CA TYR A 801 3.19 4.77 20.22
C TYR A 801 3.54 3.28 20.04
N VAL A 802 2.85 2.60 19.11
CA VAL A 802 3.10 1.18 18.79
C VAL A 802 4.54 0.98 18.33
N ASP A 803 5.03 1.85 17.45
CA ASP A 803 6.41 1.80 16.95
C ASP A 803 7.43 2.04 18.08
N TYR A 804 7.15 2.95 19.02
CA TYR A 804 8.04 3.17 20.15
C TYR A 804 8.16 1.92 21.01
N ILE A 805 7.04 1.33 21.45
CA ILE A 805 7.02 0.17 22.37
C ILE A 805 7.69 -1.06 21.77
N PHE A 806 7.38 -1.38 20.52
CA PHE A 806 7.86 -2.62 19.91
C PHE A 806 9.15 -2.47 19.12
N ASN A 807 9.53 -1.25 18.68
CA ASN A 807 10.72 -1.03 17.87
C ASN A 807 11.72 -0.08 18.53
N LYS A 808 11.40 1.21 18.71
CA LYS A 808 12.41 2.21 19.11
C LYS A 808 13.00 1.95 20.50
N SER A 809 12.17 1.60 21.49
CA SER A 809 12.60 1.41 22.88
C SER A 809 13.51 0.20 23.08
N VAL A 810 13.41 -0.80 22.19
CA VAL A 810 14.06 -2.11 22.35
C VAL A 810 14.94 -2.48 21.17
N ALA A 811 15.26 -1.53 20.27
CA ALA A 811 15.89 -1.79 18.98
C ALA A 811 17.19 -2.61 19.10
N SER A 812 18.15 -2.13 19.89
CA SER A 812 19.46 -2.78 20.07
C SER A 812 19.33 -4.17 20.73
N LEU A 813 18.43 -4.32 21.70
CA LEU A 813 18.21 -5.56 22.43
C LEU A 813 17.56 -6.62 21.52
N PHE A 814 16.54 -6.20 20.78
CA PHE A 814 15.88 -7.07 19.80
C PHE A 814 16.81 -7.43 18.65
N ASP A 815 17.65 -6.52 18.17
CA ASP A 815 18.61 -6.81 17.09
C ASP A 815 19.61 -7.89 17.51
N ALA A 816 20.09 -7.85 18.76
CA ALA A 816 20.96 -8.89 19.32
C ALA A 816 20.24 -10.25 19.40
N PHE A 817 19.01 -10.27 19.93
CA PHE A 817 18.16 -11.46 19.97
C PHE A 817 17.88 -12.02 18.58
N HIS A 818 17.47 -11.17 17.65
CA HIS A 818 17.18 -11.52 16.25
C HIS A 818 18.42 -12.10 15.56
N ALA A 819 19.60 -11.50 15.76
CA ALA A 819 20.86 -12.01 15.22
C ALA A 819 21.21 -13.39 15.79
N GLY A 820 20.98 -13.63 17.08
CA GLY A 820 21.17 -14.94 17.71
C GLY A 820 20.21 -16.00 17.17
N PHE A 821 18.92 -15.65 17.07
CA PHE A 821 17.87 -16.51 16.55
C PHE A 821 18.16 -16.97 15.12
N HIS A 822 18.41 -16.02 14.21
CA HIS A 822 18.66 -16.31 12.79
C HIS A 822 20.00 -17.00 12.52
N LYS A 823 20.93 -17.02 13.49
CA LYS A 823 22.16 -17.81 13.42
C LYS A 823 21.88 -19.31 13.35
N VAL A 824 20.80 -19.74 14.00
CA VAL A 824 20.43 -21.15 14.14
C VAL A 824 19.15 -21.47 13.39
N CYS A 825 18.07 -20.75 13.68
CA CYS A 825 16.78 -20.90 13.02
C CYS A 825 16.58 -19.69 12.11
N GLY A 826 17.09 -19.81 10.87
CA GLY A 826 17.09 -18.75 9.88
C GLY A 826 17.06 -19.36 8.48
N GLY A 827 16.74 -18.55 7.48
CA GLY A 827 16.68 -18.97 6.08
C GLY A 827 15.29 -18.85 5.47
N LYS A 828 15.11 -19.46 4.29
CA LYS A 828 13.90 -19.27 3.48
C LYS A 828 12.69 -20.03 4.00
N VAL A 829 12.91 -21.12 4.74
CA VAL A 829 11.82 -21.92 5.35
C VAL A 829 10.96 -21.11 6.30
N LEU A 830 11.54 -20.18 7.08
CA LEU A 830 10.78 -19.32 7.99
C LEU A 830 9.86 -18.34 7.25
N GLN A 831 10.20 -17.97 6.00
CA GLN A 831 9.36 -17.10 5.17
C GLN A 831 8.04 -17.78 4.75
N LEU A 832 7.94 -19.11 4.93
CA LEU A 832 6.72 -19.87 4.66
C LEU A 832 5.70 -19.77 5.81
N PHE A 833 6.09 -19.25 6.97
CA PHE A 833 5.25 -19.20 8.17
C PHE A 833 4.55 -17.84 8.33
N GLN A 834 3.34 -17.89 8.89
CA GLN A 834 2.66 -16.76 9.51
C GLN A 834 3.11 -16.60 10.97
N PRO A 835 3.02 -15.38 11.55
CA PRO A 835 3.41 -15.14 12.95
C PRO A 835 2.78 -16.11 13.96
N ASN A 836 1.47 -16.39 13.84
CA ASN A 836 0.76 -17.28 14.75
C ASN A 836 1.23 -18.73 14.62
N GLU A 837 1.62 -19.16 13.41
CA GLU A 837 2.13 -20.51 13.16
C GLU A 837 3.54 -20.66 13.73
N LEU A 838 4.39 -19.65 13.55
CA LEU A 838 5.73 -19.61 14.15
C LEU A 838 5.62 -19.61 15.68
N GLN A 839 4.73 -18.80 16.27
CA GLN A 839 4.46 -18.83 17.70
C GLN A 839 4.05 -20.23 18.17
N ALA A 840 3.01 -20.81 17.57
CA ALA A 840 2.50 -22.13 17.95
C ALA A 840 3.54 -23.25 17.81
N MET A 841 4.52 -23.09 16.93
CA MET A 841 5.63 -24.04 16.80
C MET A 841 6.65 -23.90 17.92
N VAL A 842 6.92 -22.68 18.37
CA VAL A 842 7.90 -22.40 19.43
C VAL A 842 7.36 -22.78 20.81
N ILE A 843 6.12 -22.38 21.09
CA ILE A 843 5.49 -22.57 22.41
C ILE A 843 4.54 -23.76 22.48
N GLY A 844 4.27 -24.43 21.36
CA GLY A 844 3.25 -25.47 21.28
C GLY A 844 1.84 -24.91 21.12
N ASN A 845 0.85 -25.80 21.00
CA ASN A 845 -0.56 -25.46 20.86
C ASN A 845 -1.38 -25.92 22.08
N THR A 846 -2.65 -25.50 22.13
CA THR A 846 -3.62 -25.83 23.21
C THR A 846 -4.79 -26.70 22.73
N ASN A 847 -4.63 -27.39 21.59
CA ASN A 847 -5.67 -28.23 21.02
C ASN A 847 -5.58 -29.64 21.61
N TYR A 848 -6.02 -29.78 22.85
CA TYR A 848 -5.86 -31.01 23.63
C TYR A 848 -6.79 -32.15 23.14
N ASP A 849 -6.20 -33.30 22.80
CA ASP A 849 -6.93 -34.56 22.55
C ASP A 849 -6.49 -35.64 23.55
N TRP A 850 -7.10 -35.60 24.72
CA TRP A 850 -6.76 -36.48 25.85
C TRP A 850 -6.99 -37.97 25.56
N LYS A 851 -7.85 -38.32 24.60
CA LYS A 851 -8.08 -39.72 24.19
C LYS A 851 -6.91 -40.25 23.37
N GLU A 852 -6.36 -39.40 22.50
CA GLU A 852 -5.17 -39.75 21.72
C GLU A 852 -3.93 -39.87 22.64
N LEU A 853 -3.85 -39.09 23.73
CA LEU A 853 -2.80 -39.25 24.75
C LEU A 853 -2.87 -40.63 25.43
N GLU A 854 -4.05 -41.05 25.88
CA GLU A 854 -4.27 -42.37 26.48
C GLU A 854 -3.88 -43.50 25.53
N LYS A 855 -4.31 -43.40 24.26
CA LYS A 855 -4.04 -44.39 23.23
C LYS A 855 -2.54 -44.55 22.92
N ASN A 856 -1.77 -43.48 23.00
CA ASN A 856 -0.32 -43.50 22.71
C ASN A 856 0.55 -43.69 23.96
N THR A 857 -0.06 -43.96 25.12
CA THR A 857 0.69 -44.18 26.36
C THR A 857 1.37 -45.56 26.36
N GLU A 858 2.67 -45.58 26.65
CA GLU A 858 3.47 -46.80 26.83
C GLU A 858 3.49 -47.20 28.31
N TYR A 859 3.41 -48.49 28.60
CA TYR A 859 3.43 -49.00 29.98
C TYR A 859 4.70 -49.82 30.23
N LYS A 860 5.33 -49.63 31.39
CA LYS A 860 6.57 -50.32 31.80
C LYS A 860 6.42 -50.96 33.18
N GLY A 861 7.32 -51.88 33.48
CA GLY A 861 7.31 -52.64 34.73
C GLY A 861 6.18 -53.65 34.75
N GLU A 862 5.33 -53.59 35.77
CA GLU A 862 4.19 -54.50 35.94
C GLU A 862 2.87 -53.98 35.33
N TYR A 863 2.89 -52.81 34.70
CA TYR A 863 1.71 -52.22 34.08
C TYR A 863 1.54 -52.59 32.60
N TRP A 864 0.28 -52.78 32.21
CA TRP A 864 -0.21 -52.86 30.83
C TRP A 864 -1.57 -52.15 30.75
N ALA A 865 -2.07 -51.89 29.54
CA ALA A 865 -3.28 -51.09 29.33
C ALA A 865 -4.53 -51.57 30.13
N GLU A 866 -4.66 -52.88 30.34
CA GLU A 866 -5.80 -53.47 31.05
C GLU A 866 -5.55 -53.69 32.56
N HIS A 867 -4.40 -53.27 33.10
CA HIS A 867 -4.08 -53.42 34.52
C HIS A 867 -5.08 -52.62 35.38
N PRO A 868 -5.59 -53.16 36.51
CA PRO A 868 -6.61 -52.49 37.34
C PRO A 868 -6.26 -51.05 37.73
N THR A 869 -5.05 -50.81 38.24
CA THR A 869 -4.57 -49.45 38.58
C THR A 869 -4.53 -48.49 37.38
N ILE A 870 -4.23 -48.98 36.16
CA ILE A 870 -4.18 -48.15 34.95
C ILE A 870 -5.58 -47.75 34.50
N LYS A 871 -6.55 -48.67 34.58
CA LYS A 871 -7.96 -48.35 34.31
C LYS A 871 -8.47 -47.28 35.27
N ILE A 872 -8.19 -47.44 36.56
CA ILE A 872 -8.55 -46.46 37.59
C ILE A 872 -7.86 -45.12 37.31
N PHE A 873 -6.57 -45.13 36.93
CA PHE A 873 -5.83 -43.90 36.58
C PHE A 873 -6.53 -43.13 35.46
N TRP A 874 -6.85 -43.77 34.32
CA TRP A 874 -7.49 -43.09 33.20
C TRP A 874 -8.92 -42.65 33.50
N GLU A 875 -9.67 -43.44 34.28
CA GLU A 875 -10.99 -43.05 34.77
C GLU A 875 -10.91 -41.77 35.61
N VAL A 876 -10.01 -41.73 36.59
CA VAL A 876 -9.75 -40.55 37.43
C VAL A 876 -9.28 -39.37 36.58
N PHE A 877 -8.34 -39.59 35.66
CA PHE A 877 -7.79 -38.54 34.81
C PHE A 877 -8.88 -37.91 33.93
N HIS A 878 -9.74 -38.71 33.30
CA HIS A 878 -10.81 -38.19 32.44
C HIS A 878 -11.88 -37.43 33.21
N GLU A 879 -12.11 -37.76 34.49
CA GLU A 879 -12.99 -37.01 35.40
C GLU A 879 -12.42 -35.65 35.85
N LEU A 880 -11.11 -35.40 35.68
CA LEU A 880 -10.52 -34.13 36.08
C LEU A 880 -11.03 -32.96 35.21
N PRO A 881 -11.25 -31.77 35.81
CA PRO A 881 -11.52 -30.56 35.05
C PRO A 881 -10.32 -30.17 34.18
N LEU A 882 -10.58 -29.40 33.09
CA LEU A 882 -9.55 -29.04 32.11
C LEU A 882 -8.31 -28.40 32.75
N GLU A 883 -8.48 -27.51 33.73
CA GLU A 883 -7.35 -26.88 34.42
C GLU A 883 -6.47 -27.89 35.17
N LYS A 884 -7.05 -28.92 35.78
CA LYS A 884 -6.27 -29.99 36.42
C LYS A 884 -5.57 -30.89 35.39
N LYS A 885 -6.17 -31.10 34.21
CA LYS A 885 -5.52 -31.82 33.10
C LYS A 885 -4.33 -31.05 32.55
N LYS A 886 -4.44 -29.73 32.42
CA LYS A 886 -3.32 -28.84 32.06
C LYS A 886 -2.22 -28.87 33.12
N GLN A 887 -2.58 -28.79 34.40
CA GLN A 887 -1.61 -28.91 35.50
C GLN A 887 -0.95 -30.29 35.54
N PHE A 888 -1.68 -31.37 35.22
CA PHE A 888 -1.08 -32.69 35.04
C PHE A 888 -0.09 -32.71 33.88
N LEU A 889 -0.42 -32.08 32.75
CA LEU A 889 0.48 -31.98 31.61
C LEU A 889 1.75 -31.19 31.96
N LEU A 890 1.61 -30.10 32.72
CA LEU A 890 2.73 -29.35 33.29
C LEU A 890 3.58 -30.22 34.22
N PHE A 891 2.94 -30.94 35.15
CA PHE A 891 3.57 -31.90 36.05
C PHE A 891 4.32 -32.99 35.29
N LEU A 892 3.76 -33.51 34.19
CA LEU A 892 4.34 -34.59 33.40
C LEU A 892 5.44 -34.14 32.44
N THR A 893 5.31 -32.97 31.83
CA THR A 893 6.11 -32.59 30.65
C THR A 893 6.95 -31.34 30.85
N GLY A 894 6.68 -30.57 31.90
CA GLY A 894 7.25 -29.24 32.13
C GLY A 894 6.53 -28.12 31.37
N SER A 895 5.43 -28.41 30.66
CA SER A 895 4.61 -27.41 29.96
C SER A 895 3.13 -27.81 29.99
N ASP A 896 2.23 -26.83 29.98
CA ASP A 896 0.79 -27.07 29.78
C ASP A 896 0.40 -27.04 28.29
N ARG A 897 1.37 -26.93 27.38
CA ARG A 897 1.21 -26.93 25.92
C ARG A 897 1.65 -28.24 25.32
N ILE A 898 1.10 -28.57 24.16
CA ILE A 898 1.44 -29.79 23.41
C ILE A 898 2.19 -29.45 22.12
N PRO A 899 2.97 -30.40 21.57
CA PRO A 899 3.57 -30.21 20.26
C PRO A 899 2.53 -29.92 19.18
N ILE A 900 2.95 -29.16 18.17
CA ILE A 900 2.09 -28.73 17.09
C ILE A 900 1.51 -29.90 16.27
N LEU A 901 2.19 -31.05 16.27
CA LEU A 901 1.73 -32.33 15.71
C LEU A 901 0.61 -32.99 16.55
N GLY A 902 0.15 -32.35 17.62
CA GLY A 902 -0.90 -32.82 18.51
C GLY A 902 -0.43 -33.84 19.54
N MET A 903 -1.37 -34.30 20.37
CA MET A 903 -1.08 -35.22 21.49
C MET A 903 -0.54 -36.58 21.04
N LYS A 904 -0.77 -36.99 19.79
CA LYS A 904 -0.20 -38.21 19.22
C LYS A 904 1.33 -38.25 19.25
N SER A 905 1.96 -37.07 19.15
CA SER A 905 3.42 -36.96 19.21
C SER A 905 3.98 -36.98 20.63
N LEU A 906 3.12 -36.80 21.65
CA LEU A 906 3.50 -36.84 23.05
C LEU A 906 3.43 -38.29 23.56
N LYS A 907 4.59 -38.89 23.81
CA LYS A 907 4.69 -40.23 24.39
C LYS A 907 4.74 -40.15 25.91
N LEU A 908 3.60 -40.40 26.57
CA LEU A 908 3.55 -40.65 28.01
C LEU A 908 4.00 -42.09 28.28
N VAL A 909 4.87 -42.27 29.28
CA VAL A 909 5.25 -43.60 29.78
C VAL A 909 4.80 -43.73 31.22
N ILE A 910 4.01 -44.76 31.56
CA ILE A 910 3.62 -45.03 32.96
C ILE A 910 4.36 -46.28 33.45
N GLN A 911 5.08 -46.14 34.56
CA GLN A 911 5.88 -47.20 35.16
C GLN A 911 5.40 -47.50 36.58
N SER A 912 5.32 -48.79 36.91
CA SER A 912 4.99 -49.22 38.27
C SER A 912 6.16 -49.01 39.22
N THR A 913 5.91 -48.43 40.40
CA THR A 913 6.89 -48.31 41.49
C THR A 913 6.62 -49.24 42.66
N GLY A 914 7.68 -49.69 43.33
CA GLY A 914 7.62 -50.37 44.61
C GLY A 914 7.61 -49.34 45.74
N GLY A 915 6.70 -49.48 46.71
CA GLY A 915 6.62 -48.54 47.84
C GLY A 915 5.39 -48.77 48.72
N GLY A 916 4.20 -48.95 48.13
CA GLY A 916 2.92 -48.97 48.86
C GLY A 916 1.97 -47.87 48.36
N GLU A 917 0.72 -47.87 48.81
CA GLU A 917 -0.30 -46.89 48.37
C GLU A 917 -0.15 -45.50 49.04
N GLU A 918 0.76 -45.37 49.99
CA GLU A 918 1.03 -44.15 50.74
C GLU A 918 1.89 -43.13 49.99
N TYR A 919 2.66 -43.57 48.99
CA TYR A 919 3.55 -42.73 48.19
C TYR A 919 2.77 -41.90 47.17
N LEU A 920 3.34 -40.76 46.75
CA LEU A 920 2.77 -39.93 45.69
C LEU A 920 3.26 -40.42 44.31
N PRO A 921 2.47 -40.23 43.24
CA PRO A 921 2.99 -40.35 41.88
C PRO A 921 4.12 -39.33 41.66
N VAL A 922 5.18 -39.73 40.95
CA VAL A 922 6.34 -38.88 40.65
C VAL A 922 6.52 -38.80 39.14
N SER A 923 6.79 -37.61 38.61
CA SER A 923 7.05 -37.41 37.19
C SER A 923 8.53 -37.15 36.92
N HIS A 924 9.02 -37.69 35.80
CA HIS A 924 10.31 -37.33 35.22
C HIS A 924 10.07 -36.60 33.91
N THR A 925 9.98 -35.27 33.99
CA THR A 925 9.56 -34.39 32.88
C THR A 925 10.42 -34.49 31.63
N CYS A 926 11.69 -34.85 31.79
CA CYS A 926 12.65 -35.07 30.70
C CYS A 926 12.27 -36.26 29.80
N PHE A 927 11.58 -37.25 30.36
CA PHE A 927 11.20 -38.49 29.67
C PHE A 927 9.69 -38.65 29.51
N ASN A 928 8.90 -37.68 29.97
CA ASN A 928 7.44 -37.79 30.10
C ASN A 928 7.04 -39.12 30.80
N LEU A 929 7.83 -39.51 31.82
CA LEU A 929 7.64 -40.74 32.58
C LEU A 929 6.86 -40.42 33.86
N LEU A 930 5.83 -41.19 34.14
CA LEU A 930 5.08 -41.17 35.39
C LEU A 930 5.34 -42.45 36.17
N ASP A 931 6.05 -42.33 37.28
CA ASP A 931 6.19 -43.36 38.30
C ASP A 931 4.91 -43.39 39.14
N LEU A 932 4.10 -44.43 38.93
CA LEU A 932 2.78 -44.58 39.53
C LEU A 932 2.79 -45.76 40.51
N PRO A 933 2.54 -45.53 41.82
CA PRO A 933 2.33 -46.61 42.78
C PRO A 933 1.09 -47.44 42.48
N LYS A 934 1.08 -48.71 42.92
CA LYS A 934 -0.06 -49.63 42.73
C LYS A 934 -1.21 -49.33 43.70
N TYR A 935 -2.03 -48.35 43.36
CA TYR A 935 -3.28 -48.09 44.07
C TYR A 935 -4.36 -49.12 43.71
N THR A 936 -5.09 -49.58 44.72
CA THR A 936 -6.26 -50.46 44.57
C THR A 936 -7.58 -49.71 44.62
N GLU A 937 -7.64 -48.57 45.34
CA GLU A 937 -8.85 -47.73 45.45
C GLU A 937 -8.80 -46.45 44.59
N LYS A 938 -9.92 -46.15 43.92
CA LYS A 938 -10.07 -44.97 43.06
C LYS A 938 -9.89 -43.64 43.78
N GLU A 939 -10.46 -43.50 44.97
CA GLU A 939 -10.38 -42.26 45.76
C GLU A 939 -8.95 -41.99 46.25
N THR A 940 -8.22 -43.04 46.64
CA THR A 940 -6.81 -42.93 47.02
C THR A 940 -5.97 -42.44 45.85
N LEU A 941 -6.11 -43.04 44.66
CA LEU A 941 -5.40 -42.59 43.46
C LEU A 941 -5.75 -41.14 43.12
N ARG A 942 -7.05 -40.77 43.13
CA ARG A 942 -7.51 -39.40 42.86
C ARG A 942 -6.88 -38.38 43.80
N SER A 943 -6.94 -38.64 45.10
CA SER A 943 -6.40 -37.75 46.13
C SER A 943 -4.88 -37.59 45.96
N LYS A 944 -4.15 -38.69 45.79
CA LYS A 944 -2.69 -38.70 45.63
C LYS A 944 -2.24 -38.04 44.33
N LEU A 945 -2.96 -38.28 43.23
CA LEU A 945 -2.67 -37.66 41.93
C LEU A 945 -2.89 -36.14 41.98
N ILE A 946 -4.00 -35.67 42.54
CA ILE A 946 -4.25 -34.23 42.71
C ILE A 946 -3.21 -33.61 43.63
N GLN A 947 -2.87 -34.27 44.73
CA GLN A 947 -1.83 -33.80 45.66
C GLN A 947 -0.47 -33.65 44.97
N ALA A 948 -0.09 -34.60 44.10
CA ALA A 948 1.15 -34.53 43.32
C ALA A 948 1.12 -33.42 42.25
N ILE A 949 -0.02 -33.24 41.56
CA ILE A 949 -0.19 -32.17 40.57
C ILE A 949 -0.10 -30.78 41.23
N ASP A 950 -0.64 -30.64 42.45
CA ASP A 950 -0.72 -29.36 43.17
C ASP A 950 0.60 -28.96 43.84
N HIS A 951 1.50 -29.91 44.09
CA HIS A 951 2.80 -29.69 44.72
C HIS A 951 3.93 -30.08 43.76
N ASN A 952 3.94 -29.49 42.56
CA ASN A 952 4.87 -29.82 41.48
C ASN A 952 6.20 -29.01 41.50
N GLU A 953 6.38 -28.10 42.47
CA GLU A 953 7.61 -27.31 42.63
C GLU A 953 8.55 -27.92 43.67
N GLY A 954 9.54 -28.68 43.20
CA GLY A 954 10.60 -29.21 44.06
C GLY A 954 11.33 -30.41 43.47
N PHE A 955 12.46 -30.18 42.79
CA PHE A 955 13.43 -31.25 42.51
C PHE A 955 14.19 -31.58 43.80
N SER A 956 13.56 -32.28 44.73
CA SER A 956 14.27 -32.92 45.83
C SER A 956 13.89 -34.39 45.87
N LEU A 957 14.79 -35.22 45.31
CA LEU A 957 14.95 -36.60 45.75
C LEU A 957 15.11 -36.56 47.28
N ILE A 958 14.13 -37.10 48.00
CA ILE A 958 14.36 -37.70 49.31
C ILE A 958 14.56 -39.19 49.06
#